data_AF-D3PQT2-F1
#
_entry.id   AF-D3PQT2-F1
#
_cell.length_a   1.000
_cell.length_b   1.000
_cell.length_c   1.000
_cell.angle_alpha   90.00
_cell.angle_beta   90.00
_cell.angle_gamma   90.00
#
_symmetry.space_group_name_H-M   'P 1'
#
loop_
_entity.id
_entity.type
_entity.pdbx_description
1 polymer ?
#
loop_
_entity_poly.entity_id
_entity_poly.type
_entity_poly.pdbx_seq_one_letter_code
_entity_poly.pdbx_strand_id
1 'polypeptide(L)'
;MLHTLGGLRLAGSNFGREKPLLLLAYLALEGPKPRRFLAELFWSEAADPLNSLAVALAKLRKLGVAYSDESRAWVDLECDALALQDALRAGRWEEGIALYKGPFAEGLRSGEVGSELEEWVYEVRERLAREVRQACLVLAEKAATQANFAEAAGYAEQAYRVAGAPPLEPEELPRVYRLLLAGEHPLAETLEREARELGITLGGSSQAARGRLRQELVGRERELAALLALEEGAWAWVRGGAGLGKTALLRELEVRTGWLYLPARSGLPYATLEPLLENPQGGEEALLRRAVQLRENLLLDDWEQMDSESQRILTRLRGLRPPIRVVMAGQDAPPFAIDKLVELEPLTAEELAGFPGALEATGGIPALVGAWLRGEPIQTALEARLLGLSEQARQVYMSLALLETPDLFLVRQALNLSASEMAQAVDTLLSAGLIDLSGAVFGREAAQRYIAERPTLEARLSLGLARLLKPQQALPLYRRAKALLEDADLPRLQQAYITWAQELICRGFPRRAAEELKEAPNHPEITLLRARAFERAGLYKEALEVMRFMPDTPEHLALKATLYHRLGRADEAQACAERALSGGIEARAEAQNTLGLIFHARGDFQNAASAFRRAAALWLALGDENRRLGALNNLAVVRSRMGEDVEQVYREVFEIAKDNPRVQAQILINLGKEFERQKRFVEALESYQQAERVAQESGNLRQAALAQNNIGVVFHITKEVDSARIYYHRAIQAAREAGEVNVLAMALGNLAELDGDVEVWKEAIAVSENAGNYDLAQQHKDLLRAFMERSG
;
A
#
# COMPACT_ATOMS: atom_id res chain seq x y z
N MET A 1 -52.84 -8.96 -33.14
CA MET A 1 -51.86 -8.83 -32.05
C MET A 1 -52.47 -9.28 -30.72
N LEU A 2 -51.79 -10.15 -29.99
CA LEU A 2 -52.07 -10.47 -28.61
C LEU A 2 -51.32 -9.47 -27.72
N HIS A 3 -52.06 -8.82 -26.83
CA HIS A 3 -51.48 -8.02 -25.77
C HIS A 3 -51.37 -8.84 -24.51
N THR A 4 -50.19 -8.83 -23.93
CA THR A 4 -49.83 -9.56 -22.73
C THR A 4 -49.18 -8.65 -21.68
N LEU A 5 -48.68 -7.48 -22.07
CA LEU A 5 -48.05 -6.50 -21.20
C LEU A 5 -49.10 -5.48 -20.71
N GLY A 6 -49.36 -5.43 -19.40
CA GLY A 6 -50.45 -4.62 -18.83
C GLY A 6 -51.83 -5.29 -18.93
N GLY A 7 -51.86 -6.61 -19.16
CA GLY A 7 -53.08 -7.44 -19.15
C GLY A 7 -53.27 -8.29 -20.41
N LEU A 8 -54.05 -9.37 -20.30
CA LEU A 8 -54.32 -10.31 -21.39
C LEU A 8 -55.51 -9.86 -22.24
N ARG A 9 -55.28 -9.53 -23.51
CA ARG A 9 -56.35 -9.22 -24.47
C ARG A 9 -55.92 -9.52 -25.91
N LEU A 10 -56.87 -9.94 -26.74
CA LEU A 10 -56.65 -10.11 -28.18
C LEU A 10 -57.21 -8.91 -28.94
N ALA A 11 -56.36 -8.17 -29.65
CA ALA A 11 -56.80 -6.99 -30.41
C ALA A 11 -57.82 -7.37 -31.49
N GLY A 12 -58.91 -6.60 -31.59
CA GLY A 12 -59.98 -6.83 -32.58
C GLY A 12 -60.99 -7.94 -32.21
N SER A 13 -60.98 -8.44 -30.98
CA SER A 13 -61.93 -9.47 -30.51
C SER A 13 -62.50 -9.14 -29.12
N ASN A 14 -63.77 -9.48 -28.89
CA ASN A 14 -64.42 -9.40 -27.57
C ASN A 14 -64.16 -10.67 -26.71
N PHE A 15 -63.21 -11.52 -27.12
CA PHE A 15 -62.87 -12.73 -26.41
C PHE A 15 -62.05 -12.41 -25.15
N GLY A 16 -62.64 -12.60 -23.96
CA GLY A 16 -62.04 -12.22 -22.68
C GLY A 16 -61.87 -13.37 -21.68
N ARG A 17 -61.78 -14.63 -22.13
CA ARG A 17 -61.50 -15.74 -21.20
C ARG A 17 -59.99 -15.81 -20.93
N GLU A 18 -59.61 -15.76 -19.66
CA GLU A 18 -58.20 -15.66 -19.22
C GLU A 18 -57.37 -16.89 -19.60
N LYS A 19 -57.79 -18.12 -19.25
CA LYS A 19 -57.03 -19.35 -19.58
C LYS A 19 -56.74 -19.53 -21.08
N PRO A 20 -57.69 -19.37 -22.01
CA PRO A 20 -57.37 -19.50 -23.44
C PRO A 20 -56.51 -18.35 -23.99
N LEU A 21 -56.60 -17.13 -23.43
CA LEU A 21 -55.68 -16.04 -23.79
C LEU A 21 -54.26 -16.32 -23.27
N LEU A 22 -54.15 -16.88 -22.07
CA LEU A 22 -52.88 -17.33 -21.51
C LEU A 22 -52.27 -18.50 -22.31
N LEU A 23 -53.11 -19.40 -22.84
CA LEU A 23 -52.67 -20.45 -23.76
C LEU A 23 -52.07 -19.86 -25.05
N LEU A 24 -52.68 -18.80 -25.61
CA LEU A 24 -52.10 -18.10 -26.76
C LEU A 24 -50.74 -17.48 -26.41
N ALA A 25 -50.62 -16.83 -25.24
CA ALA A 25 -49.37 -16.23 -24.78
C ALA A 25 -48.27 -17.27 -24.57
N TYR A 26 -48.61 -18.41 -23.95
CA TYR A 26 -47.70 -19.53 -23.73
C TYR A 26 -47.19 -20.11 -25.05
N LEU A 27 -48.09 -20.41 -26.00
CA LEU A 27 -47.70 -20.94 -27.30
C LEU A 27 -46.92 -19.93 -28.15
N ALA A 28 -47.16 -18.64 -27.99
CA ALA A 28 -46.38 -17.60 -28.65
C ALA A 28 -44.94 -17.57 -28.12
N LEU A 29 -44.75 -17.58 -26.79
CA LEU A 29 -43.44 -17.48 -26.16
C LEU A 29 -42.63 -18.79 -26.19
N GLU A 30 -43.29 -19.93 -25.99
CA GLU A 30 -42.66 -21.25 -25.85
C GLU A 30 -42.66 -22.08 -27.13
N GLY A 31 -43.34 -21.59 -28.17
CA GLY A 31 -43.51 -22.27 -29.45
C GLY A 31 -44.49 -23.46 -29.42
N PRO A 32 -44.53 -24.27 -30.50
CA PRO A 32 -45.45 -25.39 -30.63
C PRO A 32 -45.24 -26.48 -29.57
N LYS A 33 -46.31 -26.94 -28.91
CA LYS A 33 -46.24 -27.96 -27.85
C LYS A 33 -47.22 -29.12 -28.07
N PRO A 34 -46.93 -30.32 -27.52
CA PRO A 34 -47.83 -31.46 -27.58
C PRO A 34 -49.18 -31.18 -26.90
N ARG A 35 -50.28 -31.63 -27.51
CA ARG A 35 -51.64 -31.40 -26.98
C ARG A 35 -51.85 -32.02 -25.61
N ARG A 36 -51.26 -33.20 -25.36
CA ARG A 36 -51.36 -33.88 -24.07
C ARG A 36 -50.70 -33.07 -22.95
N PHE A 37 -49.50 -32.55 -23.22
CA PHE A 37 -48.78 -31.68 -22.29
C PHE A 37 -49.58 -30.39 -21.99
N LEU A 38 -50.11 -29.72 -23.01
CA LEU A 38 -50.92 -28.50 -22.82
C LEU A 38 -52.21 -28.76 -22.03
N ALA A 39 -52.83 -29.92 -22.23
CA ALA A 39 -54.03 -30.31 -21.50
C ALA A 39 -53.73 -30.52 -20.01
N GLU A 40 -52.66 -31.25 -19.70
CA GLU A 40 -52.19 -31.50 -18.33
C GLU A 40 -51.79 -30.18 -17.62
N LEU A 41 -51.10 -29.28 -18.32
CA LEU A 41 -50.62 -28.00 -17.77
C LEU A 41 -51.75 -26.98 -17.51
N PHE A 42 -52.68 -26.78 -18.45
CA PHE A 42 -53.70 -25.72 -18.36
C PHE A 42 -55.01 -26.17 -17.68
N TRP A 43 -55.28 -27.48 -17.66
CA TRP A 43 -56.52 -28.08 -17.16
C TRP A 43 -56.27 -29.30 -16.26
N SER A 44 -55.23 -29.27 -15.40
CA SER A 44 -54.90 -30.34 -14.45
C SER A 44 -56.09 -30.82 -13.60
N GLU A 45 -56.94 -29.88 -13.17
CA GLU A 45 -58.10 -30.14 -12.31
C GLU A 45 -59.37 -30.56 -13.07
N ALA A 46 -59.34 -30.63 -14.41
CA ALA A 46 -60.53 -30.98 -15.19
C ALA A 46 -60.74 -32.50 -15.20
N ALA A 47 -62.01 -32.93 -15.14
CA ALA A 47 -62.37 -34.35 -15.25
C ALA A 47 -61.90 -34.98 -16.59
N ASP A 48 -61.82 -34.18 -17.66
CA ASP A 48 -61.21 -34.53 -18.94
C ASP A 48 -60.39 -33.32 -19.46
N PRO A 49 -59.07 -33.28 -19.20
CA PRO A 49 -58.21 -32.17 -19.62
C PRO A 49 -58.08 -32.05 -21.13
N LEU A 50 -58.06 -33.17 -21.86
CA LEU A 50 -57.92 -33.19 -23.33
C LEU A 50 -59.16 -32.63 -24.02
N ASN A 51 -60.35 -32.96 -23.53
CA ASN A 51 -61.59 -32.37 -24.03
C ASN A 51 -61.66 -30.87 -23.73
N SER A 52 -61.23 -30.45 -22.54
CA SER A 52 -61.20 -29.03 -22.15
C SER A 52 -60.28 -28.20 -23.05
N LEU A 53 -59.08 -28.73 -23.36
CA LEU A 53 -58.16 -28.14 -24.33
C LEU A 53 -58.79 -28.10 -25.74
N ALA A 54 -59.43 -29.18 -26.19
CA ALA A 54 -60.06 -29.22 -27.51
C ALA A 54 -61.16 -28.14 -27.66
N VAL A 55 -61.97 -27.91 -26.62
CA VAL A 55 -62.99 -26.85 -26.60
C VAL A 55 -62.34 -25.46 -26.65
N ALA A 56 -61.23 -25.24 -25.94
CA ALA A 56 -60.51 -23.98 -25.98
C ALA A 56 -59.90 -23.72 -27.37
N LEU A 57 -59.19 -24.70 -27.93
CA LEU A 57 -58.58 -24.62 -29.27
C LEU A 57 -59.65 -24.44 -30.36
N ALA A 58 -60.80 -25.10 -30.26
CA ALA A 58 -61.89 -24.92 -31.22
C ALA A 58 -62.44 -23.48 -31.24
N LYS A 59 -62.49 -22.81 -30.08
CA LYS A 59 -62.91 -21.39 -29.98
C LYS A 59 -61.83 -20.46 -30.54
N LEU A 60 -60.57 -20.72 -30.22
CA LEU A 60 -59.43 -19.91 -30.70
C LEU A 60 -59.22 -20.07 -32.22
N ARG A 61 -59.45 -21.27 -32.77
CA ARG A 61 -59.38 -21.52 -34.22
C ARG A 61 -60.42 -20.73 -35.02
N LYS A 62 -61.62 -20.49 -34.46
CA LYS A 62 -62.63 -19.61 -35.08
C LYS A 62 -62.18 -18.16 -35.18
N LEU A 63 -61.24 -17.75 -34.32
CA LEU A 63 -60.61 -16.43 -34.36
C LEU A 63 -59.39 -16.39 -35.30
N GLY A 64 -58.99 -17.51 -35.89
CA GLY A 64 -57.87 -17.58 -36.84
C GLY A 64 -56.48 -17.46 -36.20
N VAL A 65 -56.36 -17.63 -34.88
CA VAL A 65 -55.12 -17.34 -34.14
C VAL A 65 -54.42 -18.60 -33.59
N ALA A 66 -55.09 -19.75 -33.56
CA ALA A 66 -54.55 -20.99 -33.03
C ALA A 66 -54.87 -22.18 -33.93
N TYR A 67 -53.90 -23.09 -34.02
CA TYR A 67 -53.93 -24.26 -34.89
C TYR A 67 -53.48 -25.49 -34.11
N SER A 68 -53.94 -26.66 -34.53
CA SER A 68 -53.56 -27.92 -33.91
C SER A 68 -53.72 -29.08 -34.89
N ASP A 69 -52.81 -30.05 -34.81
CA ASP A 69 -52.93 -31.35 -35.48
C ASP A 69 -53.26 -32.47 -34.45
N GLU A 70 -53.07 -33.73 -34.81
CA GLU A 70 -53.30 -34.87 -33.91
C GLU A 70 -52.31 -34.92 -32.73
N SER A 71 -51.18 -34.21 -32.82
CA SER A 71 -50.04 -34.29 -31.89
C SER A 71 -49.76 -32.99 -31.13
N ARG A 72 -49.82 -31.82 -31.78
CA ARG A 72 -49.34 -30.52 -31.27
C ARG A 72 -50.32 -29.39 -31.53
N ALA A 73 -50.17 -28.30 -30.78
CA ALA A 73 -50.84 -27.04 -31.02
C ALA A 73 -49.82 -25.90 -31.14
N TRP A 74 -50.13 -24.90 -31.96
CA TRP A 74 -49.31 -23.70 -32.18
C TRP A 74 -50.21 -22.49 -32.47
N VAL A 75 -49.59 -21.32 -32.47
CA VAL A 75 -50.25 -20.04 -32.80
C VAL A 75 -49.53 -19.38 -33.96
N ASP A 76 -50.28 -18.59 -34.72
CA ASP A 76 -49.75 -17.70 -35.76
C ASP A 76 -50.35 -16.31 -35.50
N LEU A 77 -49.68 -15.55 -34.63
CA LEU A 77 -50.10 -14.23 -34.19
C LEU A 77 -48.91 -13.44 -33.66
N GLU A 78 -48.95 -12.12 -33.83
CA GLU A 78 -47.99 -11.21 -33.18
C GLU A 78 -48.30 -11.05 -31.69
N CYS A 79 -47.26 -11.08 -30.85
CA CYS A 79 -47.33 -10.93 -29.40
C CYS A 79 -46.46 -9.73 -28.96
N ASP A 80 -47.01 -8.83 -28.13
CA ASP A 80 -46.27 -7.66 -27.65
C ASP A 80 -45.06 -8.01 -26.76
N ALA A 81 -45.12 -9.08 -25.98
CA ALA A 81 -43.97 -9.57 -25.19
C ALA A 81 -42.83 -10.08 -26.08
N LEU A 82 -43.12 -10.71 -27.23
CA LEU A 82 -42.08 -11.09 -28.18
C LEU A 82 -41.47 -9.87 -28.86
N ALA A 83 -42.32 -8.93 -29.30
CA ALA A 83 -41.85 -7.68 -29.91
C ALA A 83 -40.94 -6.88 -28.97
N LEU A 84 -41.26 -6.86 -27.67
CA LEU A 84 -40.42 -6.31 -26.62
C LEU A 84 -39.04 -7.01 -26.60
N GLN A 85 -39.02 -8.35 -26.49
CA GLN A 85 -37.77 -9.10 -26.43
C GLN A 85 -36.91 -8.91 -27.69
N ASP A 86 -37.53 -8.85 -28.87
CA ASP A 86 -36.84 -8.62 -30.13
C ASP A 86 -36.24 -7.21 -30.21
N ALA A 87 -36.96 -6.19 -29.74
CA ALA A 87 -36.44 -4.83 -29.66
C ALA A 87 -35.24 -4.73 -28.72
N LEU A 88 -35.33 -5.34 -27.53
CA LEU A 88 -34.25 -5.34 -26.54
C LEU A 88 -33.03 -6.13 -27.02
N ARG A 89 -33.21 -7.32 -27.63
CA ARG A 89 -32.11 -8.10 -28.22
C ARG A 89 -31.43 -7.38 -29.37
N ALA A 90 -32.17 -6.61 -30.16
CA ALA A 90 -31.64 -5.78 -31.23
C ALA A 90 -30.96 -4.48 -30.74
N GLY A 91 -30.86 -4.25 -29.42
CA GLY A 91 -30.28 -3.03 -28.85
C GLY A 91 -31.13 -1.77 -29.05
N ARG A 92 -32.39 -1.90 -29.47
CA ARG A 92 -33.35 -0.80 -29.63
C ARG A 92 -34.02 -0.50 -28.28
N TRP A 93 -33.21 -0.04 -27.32
CA TRP A 93 -33.60 0.08 -25.91
C TRP A 93 -34.84 0.95 -25.68
N GLU A 94 -34.90 2.13 -26.31
CA GLU A 94 -36.03 3.07 -26.17
C GLU A 94 -37.33 2.48 -26.71
N GLU A 95 -37.27 1.77 -27.83
CA GLU A 95 -38.43 1.08 -28.42
C GLU A 95 -38.91 -0.05 -27.50
N GLY A 96 -37.99 -0.86 -26.98
CA GLY A 96 -38.31 -1.91 -26.01
C GLY A 96 -38.99 -1.35 -24.75
N ILE A 97 -38.41 -0.32 -24.14
CA ILE A 97 -39.02 0.35 -22.97
C ILE A 97 -40.42 0.88 -23.32
N ALA A 98 -40.61 1.47 -24.50
CA ALA A 98 -41.90 1.99 -24.94
C ALA A 98 -42.96 0.89 -25.15
N LEU A 99 -42.55 -0.33 -25.52
CA LEU A 99 -43.44 -1.49 -25.67
C LEU A 99 -43.92 -2.06 -24.32
N TYR A 100 -43.17 -1.82 -23.23
CA TYR A 100 -43.55 -2.28 -21.90
C TYR A 100 -44.67 -1.45 -21.27
N LYS A 101 -45.91 -1.92 -21.38
CA LYS A 101 -47.11 -1.22 -20.84
C LYS A 101 -47.50 -1.62 -19.43
N GLY A 102 -46.84 -2.62 -18.85
CA GLY A 102 -47.12 -3.14 -17.51
C GLY A 102 -46.70 -4.60 -17.37
N PRO A 103 -46.82 -5.20 -16.18
CA PRO A 103 -46.48 -6.59 -15.92
C PRO A 103 -47.16 -7.57 -16.89
N PHE A 104 -46.45 -8.65 -17.22
CA PHE A 104 -47.01 -9.72 -18.02
C PHE A 104 -48.24 -10.34 -17.34
N ALA A 105 -49.33 -10.48 -18.11
CA ALA A 105 -50.61 -11.01 -17.65
C ALA A 105 -51.15 -10.31 -16.38
N GLU A 106 -50.99 -8.98 -16.29
CA GLU A 106 -51.52 -8.19 -15.19
C GLU A 106 -53.04 -8.39 -15.03
N GLY A 107 -53.51 -8.55 -13.79
CA GLY A 107 -54.92 -8.79 -13.48
C GLY A 107 -55.37 -10.26 -13.43
N LEU A 108 -54.52 -11.21 -13.85
CA LEU A 108 -54.79 -12.65 -13.69
C LEU A 108 -54.92 -13.00 -12.19
N ARG A 109 -56.05 -13.58 -11.78
CA ARG A 109 -56.34 -13.87 -10.36
C ARG A 109 -55.62 -15.15 -9.88
N SER A 110 -55.01 -15.07 -8.69
CA SER A 110 -54.36 -16.22 -8.03
C SER A 110 -55.34 -17.36 -7.79
N GLY A 111 -54.95 -18.59 -8.12
CA GLY A 111 -55.78 -19.80 -7.99
C GLY A 111 -56.73 -20.09 -9.16
N GLU A 112 -56.75 -19.27 -10.21
CA GLU A 112 -57.49 -19.61 -11.44
C GLU A 112 -56.75 -20.65 -12.30
N VAL A 113 -55.42 -20.70 -12.24
CA VAL A 113 -54.56 -21.63 -12.98
C VAL A 113 -53.85 -22.61 -12.05
N GLY A 114 -53.37 -23.74 -12.56
CA GLY A 114 -52.58 -24.70 -11.78
C GLY A 114 -51.23 -24.11 -11.36
N SER A 115 -50.62 -24.66 -10.31
CA SER A 115 -49.39 -24.13 -9.70
C SER A 115 -48.22 -23.99 -10.69
N GLU A 116 -48.05 -24.98 -11.58
CA GLU A 116 -46.99 -24.98 -12.60
C GLU A 116 -47.15 -23.82 -13.61
N LEU A 117 -48.40 -23.48 -13.96
CA LEU A 117 -48.68 -22.37 -14.88
C LEU A 117 -48.60 -21.00 -14.19
N GLU A 118 -48.94 -20.94 -12.90
CA GLU A 118 -48.75 -19.74 -12.08
C GLU A 118 -47.26 -19.41 -11.92
N GLU A 119 -46.43 -20.41 -11.68
CA GLU A 119 -44.96 -20.29 -11.64
C GLU A 119 -44.42 -19.79 -12.99
N TRP A 120 -44.84 -20.36 -14.11
CA TRP A 120 -44.43 -19.88 -15.43
C TRP A 120 -44.84 -18.41 -15.68
N VAL A 121 -46.06 -18.00 -15.30
CA VAL A 121 -46.50 -16.59 -15.42
C VAL A 121 -45.62 -15.67 -14.58
N TYR A 122 -45.29 -16.10 -13.36
CA TYR A 122 -44.42 -15.36 -12.45
C TYR A 122 -43.01 -15.20 -13.04
N GLU A 123 -42.40 -16.29 -13.51
CA GLU A 123 -41.07 -16.28 -14.14
C GLU A 123 -41.02 -15.38 -15.38
N VAL A 124 -42.00 -15.48 -16.27
CA VAL A 124 -42.06 -14.64 -17.48
C VAL A 124 -42.23 -13.16 -17.11
N ARG A 125 -43.09 -12.87 -16.12
CA ARG A 125 -43.30 -11.50 -15.63
C ARG A 125 -42.02 -10.89 -15.07
N GLU A 126 -41.33 -11.60 -14.18
CA GLU A 126 -40.07 -11.13 -13.61
C GLU A 126 -38.99 -10.98 -14.68
N ARG A 127 -38.85 -11.96 -15.58
CA ARG A 127 -37.84 -11.95 -16.64
C ARG A 127 -38.00 -10.72 -17.54
N LEU A 128 -39.20 -10.47 -18.06
CA LEU A 128 -39.46 -9.32 -18.94
C LEU A 128 -39.25 -7.99 -18.21
N ALA A 129 -39.67 -7.89 -16.95
CA ALA A 129 -39.47 -6.69 -16.14
C ALA A 129 -37.98 -6.43 -15.82
N ARG A 130 -37.20 -7.49 -15.55
CA ARG A 130 -35.74 -7.40 -15.38
C ARG A 130 -35.05 -6.93 -16.68
N GLU A 131 -35.43 -7.49 -17.83
CA GLU A 131 -34.89 -7.08 -19.14
C GLU A 131 -35.13 -5.59 -19.42
N VAL A 132 -36.34 -5.08 -19.12
CA VAL A 132 -36.67 -3.66 -19.24
C VAL A 132 -35.88 -2.79 -18.26
N ARG A 133 -35.73 -3.24 -17.00
CA ARG A 133 -34.86 -2.55 -16.02
C ARG A 133 -33.45 -2.38 -16.55
N GLN A 134 -32.85 -3.44 -17.10
CA GLN A 134 -31.50 -3.37 -17.64
C GLN A 134 -31.42 -2.41 -18.84
N ALA A 135 -32.43 -2.40 -19.72
CA ALA A 135 -32.48 -1.44 -20.82
C ALA A 135 -32.47 0.01 -20.32
N CYS A 136 -33.25 0.32 -19.27
CA CYS A 136 -33.23 1.64 -18.64
C CYS A 136 -31.84 1.98 -18.06
N LEU A 137 -31.16 1.03 -17.39
CA LEU A 137 -29.83 1.26 -16.84
C LEU A 137 -28.77 1.51 -17.91
N VAL A 138 -28.84 0.81 -19.04
CA VAL A 138 -27.95 1.03 -20.19
C VAL A 138 -28.09 2.46 -20.73
N LEU A 139 -29.33 2.94 -20.88
CA LEU A 139 -29.58 4.33 -21.31
C LEU A 139 -29.11 5.34 -20.26
N ALA A 140 -29.32 5.05 -18.97
CA ALA A 140 -28.85 5.90 -17.87
C ALA A 140 -27.32 6.07 -17.89
N GLU A 141 -26.59 4.98 -18.08
CA GLU A 141 -25.12 5.01 -18.15
C GLU A 141 -24.63 5.74 -19.39
N LYS A 142 -25.26 5.51 -20.54
CA LYS A 142 -24.95 6.24 -21.78
C LYS A 142 -25.14 7.75 -21.63
N ALA A 143 -26.22 8.19 -20.98
CA ALA A 143 -26.45 9.60 -20.69
C ALA A 143 -25.41 10.16 -19.70
N ALA A 144 -25.02 9.36 -18.70
CA ALA A 144 -24.04 9.77 -17.70
C ALA A 144 -22.62 9.97 -18.28
N THR A 145 -22.18 9.10 -19.19
CA THR A 145 -20.89 9.26 -19.89
C THR A 145 -20.87 10.50 -20.77
N GLN A 146 -22.01 10.88 -21.34
CA GLN A 146 -22.20 12.10 -22.12
C GLN A 146 -22.41 13.37 -21.26
N ALA A 147 -22.24 13.27 -19.94
CA ALA A 147 -22.48 14.34 -18.97
C ALA A 147 -23.94 14.84 -18.85
N ASN A 148 -24.91 14.12 -19.41
CA ASN A 148 -26.34 14.41 -19.27
C ASN A 148 -26.88 13.79 -17.97
N PHE A 149 -26.38 14.25 -16.82
CA PHE A 149 -26.65 13.60 -15.53
C PHE A 149 -28.13 13.65 -15.08
N ALA A 150 -28.88 14.68 -15.51
CA ALA A 150 -30.32 14.76 -15.22
C ALA A 150 -31.10 13.69 -16.00
N GLU A 151 -30.76 13.47 -17.27
CA GLU A 151 -31.33 12.43 -18.12
C GLU A 151 -30.93 11.03 -17.62
N ALA A 152 -29.66 10.85 -17.23
CA ALA A 152 -29.17 9.64 -16.61
C ALA A 152 -29.96 9.26 -15.35
N ALA A 153 -30.22 10.24 -14.48
CA ALA A 153 -31.03 10.03 -13.30
C ALA A 153 -32.49 9.71 -13.63
N GLY A 154 -33.06 10.31 -14.68
CA GLY A 154 -34.41 9.99 -15.17
C GLY A 154 -34.54 8.53 -15.60
N TYR A 155 -33.59 8.01 -16.37
CA TYR A 155 -33.57 6.59 -16.74
C TYR A 155 -33.30 5.66 -15.55
N ALA A 156 -32.46 6.08 -14.59
CA ALA A 156 -32.23 5.32 -13.36
C ALA A 156 -33.48 5.25 -12.46
N GLU A 157 -34.27 6.34 -12.40
CA GLU A 157 -35.59 6.33 -11.75
C GLU A 157 -36.55 5.36 -12.44
N GLN A 158 -36.60 5.36 -13.78
CA GLN A 158 -37.41 4.41 -14.54
C GLN A 158 -36.99 2.96 -14.27
N ALA A 159 -35.69 2.68 -14.20
CA ALA A 159 -35.15 1.36 -13.86
C ALA A 159 -35.57 0.89 -12.46
N TYR A 160 -35.57 1.80 -11.47
CA TYR A 160 -36.01 1.54 -10.11
C TYR A 160 -37.51 1.24 -10.04
N ARG A 161 -38.33 1.94 -10.85
CA ARG A 161 -39.80 1.86 -10.81
C ARG A 161 -40.44 0.92 -11.85
N VAL A 162 -39.68 0.04 -12.50
CA VAL A 162 -40.26 -0.91 -13.47
C VAL A 162 -41.30 -1.79 -12.77
N ALA A 163 -42.56 -1.65 -13.18
CA ALA A 163 -43.66 -2.42 -12.60
C ALA A 163 -43.47 -3.92 -12.87
N GLY A 164 -43.63 -4.75 -11.85
CA GLY A 164 -43.47 -6.21 -11.94
C GLY A 164 -42.03 -6.70 -11.88
N ALA A 165 -41.04 -5.80 -11.77
CA ALA A 165 -39.66 -6.19 -11.51
C ALA A 165 -39.48 -6.51 -10.02
N PRO A 166 -38.70 -7.54 -9.67
CA PRO A 166 -38.35 -7.83 -8.28
C PRO A 166 -37.53 -6.68 -7.68
N PRO A 167 -37.40 -6.57 -6.34
CA PRO A 167 -36.52 -5.57 -5.71
C PRO A 167 -35.11 -5.56 -6.31
N LEU A 168 -34.40 -4.42 -6.22
CA LEU A 168 -33.01 -4.36 -6.66
C LEU A 168 -32.17 -5.32 -5.82
N GLU A 169 -31.32 -6.10 -6.49
CA GLU A 169 -30.35 -6.93 -5.79
C GLU A 169 -29.29 -6.05 -5.09
N PRO A 170 -28.67 -6.52 -3.98
CA PRO A 170 -27.61 -5.81 -3.28
C PRO A 170 -26.48 -5.27 -4.17
N GLU A 171 -26.17 -5.98 -5.25
CA GLU A 171 -25.11 -5.64 -6.21
C GLU A 171 -25.52 -4.51 -7.18
N GLU A 172 -26.83 -4.34 -7.43
CA GLU A 172 -27.37 -3.31 -8.32
C GLU A 172 -27.56 -1.97 -7.59
N LEU A 173 -27.79 -2.00 -6.28
CA LEU A 173 -28.04 -0.80 -5.46
C LEU A 173 -26.96 0.28 -5.59
N PRO A 174 -25.65 -0.02 -5.47
CA PRO A 174 -24.60 1.00 -5.66
C PRO A 174 -24.58 1.61 -7.06
N ARG A 175 -24.96 0.83 -8.08
CA ARG A 175 -24.97 1.23 -9.48
C ARG A 175 -26.09 2.24 -9.73
N VAL A 176 -27.32 1.93 -9.33
CA VAL A 176 -28.49 2.82 -9.47
C VAL A 176 -28.35 4.07 -8.61
N TYR A 177 -27.89 3.92 -7.36
CA TYR A 177 -27.64 5.06 -6.45
C TYR A 177 -26.66 6.07 -7.05
N ARG A 178 -25.59 5.61 -7.69
CA ARG A 178 -24.58 6.50 -8.29
C ARG A 178 -25.16 7.34 -9.44
N LEU A 179 -25.98 6.74 -10.29
CA LEU A 179 -26.65 7.43 -11.40
C LEU A 179 -27.62 8.49 -10.88
N LEU A 180 -28.42 8.15 -9.86
CA LEU A 180 -29.35 9.09 -9.20
C LEU A 180 -28.61 10.23 -8.47
N LEU A 181 -27.54 9.91 -7.74
CA LEU A 181 -26.75 10.89 -7.00
C LEU A 181 -26.03 11.87 -7.94
N ALA A 182 -25.56 11.41 -9.10
CA ALA A 182 -24.94 12.29 -10.10
C ALA A 182 -25.91 13.31 -10.70
N GLY A 183 -27.19 12.93 -10.87
CA GLY A 183 -28.26 13.82 -11.27
C GLY A 183 -28.95 14.57 -10.12
N GLU A 184 -28.45 14.42 -8.88
CA GLU A 184 -29.04 15.02 -7.66
C GLU A 184 -30.53 14.68 -7.48
N HIS A 185 -30.89 13.44 -7.84
CA HIS A 185 -32.28 13.00 -7.84
C HIS A 185 -32.75 12.59 -6.43
N PRO A 186 -33.97 12.98 -5.98
CA PRO A 186 -34.45 12.70 -4.63
C PRO A 186 -34.49 11.21 -4.25
N LEU A 187 -34.68 10.32 -5.22
CA LEU A 187 -34.65 8.86 -4.99
C LEU A 187 -33.30 8.35 -4.46
N ALA A 188 -32.20 9.09 -4.64
CA ALA A 188 -30.91 8.71 -4.08
C ALA A 188 -30.98 8.58 -2.55
N GLU A 189 -31.67 9.50 -1.87
CA GLU A 189 -31.85 9.43 -0.40
C GLU A 189 -32.70 8.23 0.01
N THR A 190 -33.70 7.87 -0.79
CA THR A 190 -34.55 6.69 -0.55
C THR A 190 -33.72 5.41 -0.66
N LEU A 191 -32.95 5.24 -1.75
CA LEU A 191 -32.07 4.08 -1.92
C LEU A 191 -30.99 4.00 -0.84
N GLU A 192 -30.46 5.13 -0.38
CA GLU A 192 -29.47 5.14 0.70
C GLU A 192 -30.04 4.60 2.01
N ARG A 193 -31.31 4.93 2.32
CA ARG A 193 -32.00 4.39 3.50
C ARG A 193 -32.24 2.89 3.36
N GLU A 194 -32.74 2.44 2.20
CA GLU A 194 -32.98 1.02 1.91
C GLU A 194 -31.69 0.19 1.99
N ALA A 195 -30.60 0.71 1.41
CA ALA A 195 -29.30 0.04 1.46
C ALA A 195 -28.76 -0.07 2.90
N ARG A 196 -29.00 0.95 3.74
CA ARG A 196 -28.59 0.95 5.15
C ARG A 196 -29.33 -0.13 5.95
N GLU A 197 -30.60 -0.39 5.66
CA GLU A 197 -31.37 -1.48 6.25
C GLU A 197 -30.80 -2.87 5.88
N LEU A 198 -30.18 -2.98 4.71
CA LEU A 198 -29.49 -4.18 4.23
C LEU A 198 -28.00 -4.26 4.68
N GLY A 199 -27.53 -3.32 5.50
CA GLY A 199 -26.13 -3.26 5.95
C GLY A 199 -25.13 -2.76 4.90
N ILE A 200 -25.61 -2.22 3.78
CA ILE A 200 -24.80 -1.69 2.69
C ILE A 200 -24.60 -0.18 2.92
N THR A 201 -23.34 0.25 2.97
CA THR A 201 -23.02 1.68 3.13
C THR A 201 -22.93 2.34 1.76
N LEU A 202 -23.96 3.12 1.41
CA LEU A 202 -23.95 3.99 0.24
C LEU A 202 -23.63 5.42 0.67
N GLY A 203 -22.76 6.12 -0.07
CA GLY A 203 -22.38 7.49 0.23
C GLY A 203 -21.47 8.11 -0.82
N GLY A 204 -21.32 9.43 -0.77
CA GLY A 204 -20.50 10.22 -1.69
C GLY A 204 -21.12 11.58 -2.01
N SER A 205 -20.41 12.42 -2.75
CA SER A 205 -20.96 13.67 -3.29
C SER A 205 -21.46 13.48 -4.72
N SER A 206 -22.39 14.32 -5.18
CA SER A 206 -22.82 14.34 -6.59
C SER A 206 -21.64 14.54 -7.53
N GLN A 207 -20.66 15.38 -7.15
CA GLN A 207 -19.43 15.59 -7.91
C GLN A 207 -18.56 14.33 -7.99
N ALA A 208 -18.40 13.58 -6.89
CA ALA A 208 -17.70 12.31 -6.90
C ALA A 208 -18.43 11.27 -7.76
N ALA A 209 -19.77 11.22 -7.71
CA ALA A 209 -20.57 10.35 -8.56
C ALA A 209 -20.43 10.70 -10.05
N ARG A 210 -20.45 11.99 -10.40
CA ARG A 210 -20.21 12.49 -11.77
C ARG A 210 -18.82 12.12 -12.27
N GLY A 211 -17.77 12.31 -11.46
CA GLY A 211 -16.41 11.91 -11.80
C GLY A 211 -16.26 10.40 -11.99
N ARG A 212 -16.91 9.61 -11.13
CA ARG A 212 -16.98 8.13 -11.25
C ARG A 212 -17.65 7.67 -12.54
N LEU A 213 -18.69 8.37 -12.99
CA LEU A 213 -19.47 8.03 -14.19
C LEU A 213 -18.82 8.53 -15.48
N ARG A 214 -18.08 9.65 -15.44
CA ARG A 214 -17.35 10.19 -16.59
C ARG A 214 -16.10 9.41 -16.95
N GLN A 215 -15.48 8.70 -15.99
CA GLN A 215 -14.14 8.11 -16.16
C GLN A 215 -13.18 9.07 -16.86
N GLU A 216 -12.94 10.26 -16.30
CA GLU A 216 -11.96 11.19 -16.89
C GLU A 216 -10.62 10.45 -17.04
N LEU A 217 -10.13 10.36 -18.28
CA LEU A 217 -8.84 9.76 -18.57
C LEU A 217 -7.76 10.61 -17.88
N VAL A 218 -7.12 10.06 -16.86
CA VAL A 218 -6.03 10.73 -16.15
C VAL A 218 -4.71 10.37 -16.83
N GLY A 219 -4.00 11.40 -17.31
CA GLY A 219 -2.77 11.23 -18.08
C GLY A 219 -3.03 10.75 -19.51
N ARG A 220 -2.01 10.20 -20.17
CA ARG A 220 -2.09 9.60 -21.52
C ARG A 220 -2.31 10.56 -22.69
N GLU A 221 -2.11 11.86 -22.51
CA GLU A 221 -2.28 12.83 -23.60
C GLU A 221 -1.31 12.58 -24.77
N ARG A 222 -0.13 12.00 -24.50
CA ARG A 222 0.85 11.65 -25.55
C ARG A 222 0.36 10.49 -26.42
N GLU A 223 -0.12 9.42 -25.80
CA GLU A 223 -0.67 8.24 -26.46
C GLU A 223 -1.94 8.60 -27.22
N LEU A 224 -2.81 9.42 -26.61
CA LEU A 224 -4.03 9.90 -27.23
C LEU A 224 -3.73 10.78 -28.45
N ALA A 225 -2.78 11.73 -28.35
CA ALA A 225 -2.34 12.53 -29.48
C ALA A 225 -1.75 11.67 -30.61
N ALA A 226 -0.99 10.62 -30.28
CA ALA A 226 -0.44 9.71 -31.26
C ALA A 226 -1.52 8.91 -32.02
N LEU A 227 -2.60 8.52 -31.35
CA LEU A 227 -3.73 7.82 -31.97
C LEU A 227 -4.64 8.77 -32.78
N LEU A 228 -4.82 10.01 -32.32
CA LEU A 228 -5.55 11.05 -33.06
C LEU A 228 -4.82 11.48 -34.35
N ALA A 229 -3.50 11.37 -34.39
CA ALA A 229 -2.66 11.72 -35.54
C ALA A 229 -2.57 10.61 -36.61
N LEU A 230 -3.32 9.51 -36.49
CA LEU A 230 -3.27 8.40 -37.45
C LEU A 230 -3.69 8.82 -38.86
N GLU A 231 -2.87 8.44 -39.85
CA GLU A 231 -3.17 8.65 -41.27
C GLU A 231 -4.36 7.79 -41.73
N GLU A 232 -5.00 8.16 -42.82
CA GLU A 232 -6.12 7.39 -43.38
C GLU A 232 -5.66 5.99 -43.83
N GLY A 233 -6.41 4.95 -43.46
CA GLY A 233 -6.05 3.56 -43.73
C GLY A 233 -5.04 2.94 -42.74
N ALA A 234 -4.53 3.71 -41.76
CA ALA A 234 -3.57 3.22 -40.79
C ALA A 234 -4.22 2.33 -39.72
N TRP A 235 -3.51 1.27 -39.32
CA TRP A 235 -3.89 0.35 -38.25
C TRP A 235 -2.92 0.49 -37.07
N ALA A 236 -3.46 0.81 -35.90
CA ALA A 236 -2.69 0.95 -34.67
C ALA A 236 -3.00 -0.18 -33.68
N TRP A 237 -1.98 -0.59 -32.95
CA TRP A 237 -2.11 -1.52 -31.82
C TRP A 237 -1.75 -0.82 -30.52
N VAL A 238 -2.70 -0.78 -29.60
CA VAL A 238 -2.53 -0.35 -28.22
C VAL A 238 -2.21 -1.59 -27.38
N ARG A 239 -0.95 -1.73 -27.01
CA ARG A 239 -0.44 -2.83 -26.20
C ARG A 239 -0.38 -2.41 -24.73
N GLY A 240 -0.83 -3.29 -23.84
CA GLY A 240 -0.67 -3.10 -22.40
C GLY A 240 -1.29 -4.22 -21.60
N GLY A 241 -0.84 -4.41 -20.36
CA GLY A 241 -1.45 -5.34 -19.41
C GLY A 241 -2.88 -4.96 -19.03
N ALA A 242 -3.57 -5.90 -18.40
CA ALA A 242 -4.89 -5.67 -17.80
C ALA A 242 -4.87 -4.37 -16.96
N GLY A 243 -5.89 -3.52 -17.07
CA GLY A 243 -6.00 -2.30 -16.25
C GLY A 243 -4.90 -1.24 -16.39
N LEU A 244 -4.07 -1.28 -17.45
CA LEU A 244 -3.18 -0.15 -17.83
C LEU A 244 -3.91 0.95 -18.62
N GLY A 245 -5.24 0.85 -18.74
CA GLY A 245 -6.09 1.89 -19.31
C GLY A 245 -6.38 1.76 -20.80
N LYS A 246 -6.19 0.58 -21.41
CA LYS A 246 -6.49 0.33 -22.84
C LYS A 246 -7.93 0.72 -23.21
N THR A 247 -8.91 0.10 -22.54
CA THR A 247 -10.33 0.39 -22.74
C THR A 247 -10.66 1.86 -22.49
N ALA A 248 -10.10 2.46 -21.43
CA ALA A 248 -10.31 3.87 -21.11
C ALA A 248 -9.79 4.80 -22.23
N LEU A 249 -8.62 4.50 -22.79
CA LEU A 249 -8.03 5.24 -23.91
C LEU A 249 -8.88 5.10 -25.18
N LEU A 250 -9.40 3.89 -25.48
CA LEU A 250 -10.30 3.67 -26.61
C LEU A 250 -11.63 4.40 -26.42
N ARG A 251 -12.21 4.40 -25.23
CA ARG A 251 -13.43 5.15 -24.92
C ARG A 251 -13.23 6.66 -25.03
N GLU A 252 -12.10 7.18 -24.59
CA GLU A 252 -11.77 8.60 -24.78
C GLU A 252 -11.64 8.95 -26.28
N LEU A 253 -11.05 8.07 -27.09
CA LEU A 253 -11.01 8.23 -28.55
C LEU A 253 -12.40 8.21 -29.18
N GLU A 254 -13.28 7.30 -28.76
CA GLU A 254 -14.69 7.24 -29.19
C GLU A 254 -15.38 8.57 -28.92
N VAL A 255 -15.22 9.13 -27.72
CA VAL A 255 -15.83 10.41 -27.33
C VAL A 255 -15.28 11.58 -28.14
N ARG A 256 -13.96 11.64 -28.38
CA ARG A 256 -13.32 12.78 -29.10
C ARG A 256 -13.52 12.72 -30.61
N THR A 257 -13.66 11.53 -31.20
CA THR A 257 -13.66 11.35 -32.66
C THR A 257 -14.96 10.83 -33.23
N GLY A 258 -15.82 10.21 -32.41
CA GLY A 258 -17.03 9.52 -32.84
C GLY A 258 -16.76 8.21 -33.59
N TRP A 259 -15.55 7.63 -33.49
CA TRP A 259 -15.24 6.35 -34.11
C TRP A 259 -16.03 5.21 -33.46
N LEU A 260 -16.34 4.18 -34.24
CA LEU A 260 -17.18 3.09 -33.75
C LEU A 260 -16.40 2.18 -32.80
N TYR A 261 -16.84 2.13 -31.55
CA TYR A 261 -16.31 1.23 -30.55
C TYR A 261 -16.98 -0.14 -30.60
N LEU A 262 -16.16 -1.19 -30.73
CA LEU A 262 -16.58 -2.59 -30.76
C LEU A 262 -15.82 -3.37 -29.68
N PRO A 263 -16.49 -3.71 -28.55
CA PRO A 263 -15.92 -4.62 -27.58
C PRO A 263 -15.95 -6.04 -28.13
N ALA A 264 -14.93 -6.84 -27.82
CA ALA A 264 -14.94 -8.26 -28.15
C ALA A 264 -16.19 -8.97 -27.64
N ARG A 265 -16.78 -9.78 -28.51
CA ARG A 265 -17.87 -10.70 -28.17
C ARG A 265 -17.46 -12.09 -28.60
N SER A 266 -17.58 -13.05 -27.69
CA SER A 266 -17.29 -14.47 -27.92
C SER A 266 -18.57 -15.31 -27.90
N GLY A 267 -18.50 -16.52 -28.45
CA GLY A 267 -19.57 -17.53 -28.36
C GLY A 267 -20.54 -17.62 -29.54
N LEU A 268 -20.63 -16.58 -30.39
CA LEU A 268 -21.38 -16.63 -31.66
C LEU A 268 -20.48 -16.18 -32.82
N PRO A 269 -20.57 -16.82 -34.01
CA PRO A 269 -19.81 -16.39 -35.18
C PRO A 269 -20.14 -14.95 -35.58
N TYR A 270 -19.11 -14.15 -35.83
CA TYR A 270 -19.20 -12.74 -36.23
C TYR A 270 -19.82 -11.82 -35.18
N ALA A 271 -19.96 -12.25 -33.92
CA ALA A 271 -20.62 -11.49 -32.86
C ALA A 271 -20.01 -10.09 -32.68
N THR A 272 -18.69 -9.96 -32.80
CA THR A 272 -18.00 -8.67 -32.62
C THR A 272 -18.30 -7.70 -33.77
N LEU A 273 -18.40 -8.19 -35.02
CA LEU A 273 -18.67 -7.38 -36.20
C LEU A 273 -20.15 -7.26 -36.56
N GLU A 274 -21.03 -7.98 -35.87
CA GLU A 274 -22.48 -7.95 -36.09
C GLU A 274 -23.06 -6.53 -36.15
N PRO A 275 -22.68 -5.57 -35.27
CA PRO A 275 -23.21 -4.20 -35.33
C PRO A 275 -22.92 -3.47 -36.64
N LEU A 276 -21.87 -3.87 -37.37
CA LEU A 276 -21.47 -3.26 -38.64
C LEU A 276 -22.13 -3.91 -39.86
N LEU A 277 -22.48 -5.18 -39.74
CA LEU A 277 -22.83 -6.01 -40.90
C LEU A 277 -24.33 -6.20 -41.10
N GLU A 278 -25.13 -5.73 -40.13
CA GLU A 278 -26.62 -5.67 -40.04
C GLU A 278 -27.36 -7.02 -40.18
N ASN A 279 -26.75 -8.01 -40.84
CA ASN A 279 -27.23 -9.39 -40.96
C ASN A 279 -26.08 -10.32 -41.41
N PRO A 280 -25.62 -11.29 -40.60
CA PRO A 280 -24.52 -12.21 -40.94
C PRO A 280 -24.90 -13.26 -42.00
N GLN A 281 -26.11 -13.22 -42.56
CA GLN A 281 -26.54 -14.13 -43.61
C GLN A 281 -25.86 -13.81 -44.96
N GLY A 282 -25.14 -14.81 -45.48
CA GLY A 282 -24.28 -14.72 -46.65
C GLY A 282 -22.84 -14.99 -46.23
N GLY A 283 -22.24 -16.09 -46.70
CA GLY A 283 -20.93 -16.58 -46.23
C GLY A 283 -19.80 -15.54 -46.25
N GLU A 284 -18.64 -15.91 -45.69
CA GLU A 284 -17.49 -15.03 -45.40
C GLU A 284 -17.15 -13.99 -46.50
N GLU A 285 -17.22 -14.37 -47.78
CA GLU A 285 -16.89 -13.48 -48.90
C GLU A 285 -17.89 -12.33 -49.10
N ALA A 286 -19.18 -12.55 -48.78
CA ALA A 286 -20.19 -11.50 -48.82
C ALA A 286 -19.98 -10.49 -47.67
N LEU A 287 -19.63 -10.99 -46.48
CA LEU A 287 -19.30 -10.16 -45.32
C LEU A 287 -18.02 -9.36 -45.55
N LEU A 288 -16.99 -9.96 -46.16
CA LEU A 288 -15.76 -9.25 -46.51
C LEU A 288 -16.02 -8.11 -47.52
N ARG A 289 -16.88 -8.33 -48.53
CA ARG A 289 -17.26 -7.25 -49.47
C ARG A 289 -17.95 -6.08 -48.77
N ARG A 290 -18.82 -6.35 -47.79
CA ARG A 290 -19.44 -5.32 -46.97
C ARG A 290 -18.40 -4.60 -46.10
N ALA A 291 -17.49 -5.35 -45.47
CA ALA A 291 -16.42 -4.81 -44.64
C ALA A 291 -15.49 -3.86 -45.42
N VAL A 292 -15.20 -4.14 -46.70
CA VAL A 292 -14.40 -3.25 -47.57
C VAL A 292 -15.11 -1.93 -47.88
N GLN A 293 -16.44 -1.91 -47.85
CA GLN A 293 -17.25 -0.71 -48.12
C GLN A 293 -17.43 0.18 -46.88
N LEU A 294 -16.95 -0.25 -45.72
CA LEU A 294 -17.00 0.55 -44.49
C LEU A 294 -16.31 1.90 -44.69
N ARG A 295 -16.96 2.94 -44.15
CA ARG A 295 -16.45 4.32 -44.13
C ARG A 295 -16.14 4.81 -42.72
N GLU A 296 -16.60 4.07 -41.71
CA GLU A 296 -16.38 4.40 -40.31
C GLU A 296 -15.05 3.82 -39.82
N ASN A 297 -14.34 4.62 -39.03
CA ASN A 297 -13.13 4.17 -38.35
C ASN A 297 -13.52 3.31 -37.14
N LEU A 298 -12.67 2.33 -36.81
CA LEU A 298 -12.99 1.29 -35.84
C LEU A 298 -12.06 1.35 -34.63
N LEU A 299 -12.65 1.16 -33.45
CA LEU A 299 -11.96 0.95 -32.18
C LEU A 299 -12.32 -0.46 -31.69
N LEU A 300 -11.38 -1.39 -31.81
CA LEU A 300 -11.56 -2.80 -31.44
C LEU A 300 -10.94 -3.04 -30.06
N ASP A 301 -11.75 -3.40 -29.06
CA ASP A 301 -11.25 -3.69 -27.71
C ASP A 301 -11.20 -5.20 -27.43
N ASP A 302 -10.15 -5.61 -26.71
CA ASP A 302 -9.88 -6.99 -26.31
C ASP A 302 -9.76 -7.97 -27.50
N TRP A 303 -8.83 -7.68 -28.42
CA TRP A 303 -8.59 -8.47 -29.64
C TRP A 303 -8.57 -9.98 -29.41
N GLU A 304 -7.95 -10.43 -28.32
CA GLU A 304 -7.77 -11.83 -27.97
C GLU A 304 -9.09 -12.55 -27.66
N GLN A 305 -10.08 -11.84 -27.12
CA GLN A 305 -11.38 -12.38 -26.75
C GLN A 305 -12.41 -12.33 -27.90
N MET A 306 -12.04 -11.75 -29.04
CA MET A 306 -12.92 -11.69 -30.21
C MET A 306 -13.23 -13.08 -30.76
N ASP A 307 -14.45 -13.27 -31.27
CA ASP A 307 -14.80 -14.48 -32.02
C ASP A 307 -13.87 -14.71 -33.22
N SER A 308 -13.54 -15.97 -33.48
CA SER A 308 -12.51 -16.36 -34.44
C SER A 308 -12.84 -15.95 -35.88
N GLU A 309 -14.12 -15.91 -36.19
CA GLU A 309 -14.69 -15.53 -37.48
C GLU A 309 -14.52 -14.03 -37.75
N SER A 310 -14.79 -13.17 -36.76
CA SER A 310 -14.49 -11.73 -36.81
C SER A 310 -13.00 -11.45 -36.99
N GLN A 311 -12.13 -12.15 -36.23
CA GLN A 311 -10.68 -12.00 -36.37
C GLN A 311 -10.20 -12.36 -37.78
N ARG A 312 -10.76 -13.41 -38.40
CA ARG A 312 -10.44 -13.81 -39.79
C ARG A 312 -10.88 -12.74 -40.79
N ILE A 313 -12.10 -12.22 -40.68
CA ILE A 313 -12.60 -11.13 -41.56
C ILE A 313 -11.66 -9.92 -41.46
N LEU A 314 -11.30 -9.50 -40.25
CA LEU A 314 -10.42 -8.33 -40.03
C LEU A 314 -9.00 -8.56 -40.55
N THR A 315 -8.46 -9.77 -40.37
CA THR A 315 -7.15 -10.15 -40.93
C THR A 315 -7.15 -10.07 -42.46
N ARG A 316 -8.21 -10.54 -43.12
CA ARG A 316 -8.36 -10.43 -44.58
C ARG A 316 -8.60 -8.99 -45.02
N LEU A 317 -9.40 -8.23 -44.26
CA LEU A 317 -9.68 -6.82 -44.52
C LEU A 317 -8.40 -6.00 -44.50
N ARG A 318 -7.50 -6.22 -43.54
CA ARG A 318 -6.18 -5.55 -43.49
C ARG A 318 -5.39 -5.75 -44.79
N GLY A 319 -5.41 -6.95 -45.36
CA GLY A 319 -4.76 -7.27 -46.63
C GLY A 319 -5.29 -6.47 -47.83
N LEU A 320 -6.52 -5.96 -47.74
CA LEU A 320 -7.18 -5.18 -48.79
C LEU A 320 -6.96 -3.66 -48.65
N ARG A 321 -6.28 -3.21 -47.57
CA ARG A 321 -5.96 -1.80 -47.29
C ARG A 321 -7.16 -0.84 -47.43
N PRO A 322 -8.24 -1.06 -46.66
CA PRO A 322 -9.39 -0.17 -46.70
C PRO A 322 -9.01 1.25 -46.23
N PRO A 323 -9.70 2.30 -46.71
CA PRO A 323 -9.45 3.68 -46.33
C PRO A 323 -10.05 4.04 -44.95
N ILE A 324 -10.03 3.08 -44.01
CA ILE A 324 -10.52 3.28 -42.64
C ILE A 324 -9.36 3.14 -41.67
N ARG A 325 -9.39 3.93 -40.60
CA ARG A 325 -8.47 3.80 -39.48
C ARG A 325 -8.99 2.73 -38.53
N VAL A 326 -8.09 1.89 -38.03
CA VAL A 326 -8.43 0.86 -37.05
C VAL A 326 -7.48 0.94 -35.88
N VAL A 327 -8.00 1.09 -34.68
CA VAL A 327 -7.21 0.99 -33.45
C VAL A 327 -7.65 -0.27 -32.73
N MET A 328 -6.68 -1.12 -32.40
CA MET A 328 -6.92 -2.38 -31.71
C MET A 328 -6.26 -2.36 -30.35
N ALA A 329 -6.97 -2.72 -29.29
CA ALA A 329 -6.41 -2.94 -27.98
C ALA A 329 -6.26 -4.44 -27.71
N GLY A 330 -5.08 -4.83 -27.20
CA GLY A 330 -4.76 -6.23 -26.90
C GLY A 330 -3.53 -6.34 -26.01
N GLN A 331 -3.23 -7.55 -25.58
CA GLN A 331 -1.99 -7.90 -24.88
C GLN A 331 -0.98 -8.54 -25.85
N ASP A 332 -1.46 -9.38 -26.76
CA ASP A 332 -0.68 -10.14 -27.72
C ASP A 332 -0.65 -9.45 -29.09
N ALA A 333 0.44 -9.67 -29.83
CA ALA A 333 0.60 -9.09 -31.14
C ALA A 333 -0.44 -9.69 -32.11
N PRO A 334 -1.14 -8.87 -32.91
CA PRO A 334 -2.07 -9.39 -33.90
C PRO A 334 -1.33 -10.16 -35.01
N PRO A 335 -1.98 -11.11 -35.69
CA PRO A 335 -1.35 -12.00 -36.68
C PRO A 335 -1.02 -11.31 -38.02
N PHE A 336 -0.98 -9.98 -38.07
CA PHE A 336 -0.75 -9.18 -39.27
C PHE A 336 0.03 -7.89 -38.94
N ALA A 337 0.60 -7.26 -39.97
CA ALA A 337 1.40 -6.05 -39.82
C ALA A 337 0.56 -4.83 -39.43
N ILE A 338 1.03 -4.10 -38.42
CA ILE A 338 0.46 -2.85 -37.90
C ILE A 338 1.33 -1.65 -38.32
N ASP A 339 0.71 -0.49 -38.48
CA ASP A 339 1.40 0.75 -38.89
C ASP A 339 1.93 1.52 -37.68
N LYS A 340 1.25 1.42 -36.53
CA LYS A 340 1.63 2.12 -35.30
C LYS A 340 1.46 1.20 -34.08
N LEU A 341 2.49 1.14 -33.24
CA LEU A 341 2.42 0.55 -31.90
C LEU A 341 2.38 1.66 -30.86
N VAL A 342 1.46 1.54 -29.90
CA VAL A 342 1.34 2.40 -28.71
C VAL A 342 1.40 1.48 -27.49
N GLU A 343 2.52 1.50 -26.76
CA GLU A 343 2.66 0.72 -25.53
C GLU A 343 2.24 1.56 -24.31
N LEU A 344 1.41 0.98 -23.44
CA LEU A 344 0.96 1.62 -22.21
C LEU A 344 1.82 1.17 -21.03
N GLU A 345 2.47 2.13 -20.38
CA GLU A 345 3.24 1.95 -19.13
C GLU A 345 2.55 2.62 -17.94
N PRO A 346 2.85 2.32 -16.66
CA PRO A 346 2.27 3.08 -15.54
C PRO A 346 2.46 4.60 -15.68
N LEU A 347 1.48 5.38 -15.22
CA LEU A 347 1.48 6.84 -15.29
C LEU A 347 2.66 7.45 -14.53
N THR A 348 3.25 8.47 -15.13
CA THR A 348 4.41 9.17 -14.61
C THR A 348 4.05 10.24 -13.57
N ALA A 349 5.06 10.73 -12.84
CA ALA A 349 4.90 11.86 -11.93
C ALA A 349 4.37 13.13 -12.63
N GLU A 350 4.76 13.34 -13.89
CA GLU A 350 4.31 14.47 -14.72
C GLU A 350 2.80 14.37 -14.99
N GLU A 351 2.32 13.18 -15.35
CA GLU A 351 0.90 12.92 -15.62
C GLU A 351 0.02 12.97 -14.37
N LEU A 352 0.61 12.74 -13.19
CA LEU A 352 -0.07 12.78 -11.91
C LEU A 352 0.19 14.08 -11.11
N ALA A 353 0.79 15.10 -11.72
CA ALA A 353 1.14 16.34 -11.02
C ALA A 353 -0.06 17.05 -10.38
N GLY A 354 -1.27 16.89 -10.94
CA GLY A 354 -2.52 17.41 -10.38
C GLY A 354 -3.04 16.65 -9.14
N PHE A 355 -2.40 15.54 -8.76
CA PHE A 355 -2.86 14.61 -7.74
C PHE A 355 -1.72 14.23 -6.76
N PRO A 356 -1.35 15.11 -5.81
CA PRO A 356 -0.26 14.85 -4.87
C PRO A 356 -0.50 13.57 -4.05
N GLY A 357 0.51 12.70 -3.95
CA GLY A 357 0.42 11.43 -3.22
C GLY A 357 -0.16 10.26 -4.03
N ALA A 358 -0.71 10.51 -5.22
CA ALA A 358 -1.29 9.45 -6.05
C ALA A 358 -0.22 8.49 -6.57
N LEU A 359 0.94 9.01 -7.00
CA LEU A 359 2.03 8.20 -7.54
C LEU A 359 2.60 7.28 -6.46
N GLU A 360 2.83 7.78 -5.25
CA GLU A 360 3.34 7.00 -4.12
C GLU A 360 2.37 5.87 -3.75
N ALA A 361 1.08 6.19 -3.68
CA ALA A 361 0.06 5.23 -3.27
C ALA A 361 -0.23 4.14 -4.33
N THR A 362 -0.04 4.43 -5.61
CA THR A 362 -0.53 3.59 -6.72
C THR A 362 0.56 3.09 -7.68
N GLY A 363 1.76 3.67 -7.60
CA GLY A 363 2.84 3.46 -8.56
C GLY A 363 2.48 3.85 -9.99
N GLY A 364 1.49 4.72 -10.18
CA GLY A 364 1.05 5.17 -11.50
C GLY A 364 0.15 4.16 -12.22
N ILE A 365 -0.17 3.01 -11.63
CA ILE A 365 -1.01 2.01 -12.28
C ILE A 365 -2.43 2.60 -12.46
N PRO A 366 -2.93 2.80 -13.70
CA PRO A 366 -4.18 3.54 -13.93
C PRO A 366 -5.40 2.99 -13.20
N ALA A 367 -5.52 1.67 -13.08
CA ALA A 367 -6.59 1.05 -12.30
C ALA A 367 -6.54 1.43 -10.80
N LEU A 368 -5.32 1.48 -10.22
CA LEU A 368 -5.10 1.89 -8.83
C LEU A 368 -5.26 3.40 -8.66
N VAL A 369 -4.79 4.20 -9.62
CA VAL A 369 -5.03 5.65 -9.68
C VAL A 369 -6.52 5.93 -9.70
N GLY A 370 -7.28 5.22 -10.53
CA GLY A 370 -8.73 5.32 -10.56
C GLY A 370 -9.37 4.99 -9.20
N ALA A 371 -8.96 3.90 -8.55
CA ALA A 371 -9.46 3.55 -7.22
C ALA A 371 -9.12 4.63 -6.18
N TRP A 372 -7.89 5.14 -6.19
CA TRP A 372 -7.41 6.20 -5.30
C TRP A 372 -8.22 7.49 -5.48
N LEU A 373 -8.43 7.94 -6.72
CA LEU A 373 -9.23 9.14 -7.03
C LEU A 373 -10.69 8.99 -6.61
N ARG A 374 -11.22 7.76 -6.62
CA ARG A 374 -12.58 7.46 -6.15
C ARG A 374 -12.68 7.28 -4.64
N GLY A 375 -11.56 7.27 -3.91
CA GLY A 375 -11.51 6.97 -2.47
C GLY A 375 -11.80 5.50 -2.13
N GLU A 376 -11.58 4.59 -3.07
CA GLU A 376 -11.76 3.14 -2.88
C GLU A 376 -10.50 2.50 -2.28
N PRO A 377 -10.63 1.36 -1.56
CA PRO A 377 -9.47 0.62 -1.07
C PRO A 377 -8.58 0.15 -2.22
N ILE A 378 -7.34 0.66 -2.28
CA ILE A 378 -6.37 0.34 -3.34
C ILE A 378 -6.01 -1.15 -3.33
N GLN A 379 -6.00 -1.78 -2.15
CA GLN A 379 -5.68 -3.19 -1.98
C GLN A 379 -6.67 -4.09 -2.72
N THR A 380 -7.97 -3.76 -2.71
CA THR A 380 -9.00 -4.51 -3.43
C THR A 380 -8.82 -4.39 -4.94
N ALA A 381 -8.47 -3.20 -5.42
CA ALA A 381 -8.15 -2.97 -6.82
C ALA A 381 -6.88 -3.73 -7.26
N LEU A 382 -5.87 -3.83 -6.38
CA LEU A 382 -4.67 -4.62 -6.60
C LEU A 382 -4.98 -6.13 -6.59
N GLU A 383 -5.81 -6.60 -5.65
CA GLU A 383 -6.20 -8.01 -5.52
C GLU A 383 -6.85 -8.55 -6.80
N ALA A 384 -7.79 -7.80 -7.38
CA ALA A 384 -8.43 -8.16 -8.65
C ALA A 384 -7.41 -8.40 -9.78
N ARG A 385 -6.31 -7.64 -9.80
CA ARG A 385 -5.22 -7.83 -10.77
C ARG A 385 -4.39 -9.05 -10.44
N LEU A 386 -4.03 -9.23 -9.18
CA LEU A 386 -3.22 -10.36 -8.73
C LEU A 386 -3.93 -11.70 -9.01
N LEU A 387 -5.26 -11.76 -8.89
CA LEU A 387 -6.06 -12.96 -9.18
C LEU A 387 -5.91 -13.46 -10.62
N GLY A 388 -5.61 -12.58 -11.58
CA GLY A 388 -5.36 -12.95 -12.98
C GLY A 388 -3.97 -13.53 -13.24
N LEU A 389 -3.07 -13.54 -12.25
CA LEU A 389 -1.69 -13.98 -12.39
C LEU A 389 -1.48 -15.40 -11.85
N SER A 390 -0.46 -16.08 -12.39
CA SER A 390 0.00 -17.35 -11.81
C SER A 390 0.44 -17.18 -10.35
N GLU A 391 0.39 -18.27 -9.58
CA GLU A 391 0.83 -18.24 -8.19
C GLU A 391 2.30 -17.81 -8.07
N GLN A 392 3.17 -18.28 -8.97
CA GLN A 392 4.58 -17.93 -9.03
C GLN A 392 4.76 -16.43 -9.28
N ALA A 393 4.06 -15.85 -10.26
CA ALA A 393 4.13 -14.41 -10.56
C ALA A 393 3.67 -13.56 -9.37
N ARG A 394 2.58 -13.95 -8.69
CA ARG A 394 2.13 -13.27 -7.46
C ARG A 394 3.21 -13.32 -6.37
N GLN A 395 3.80 -14.49 -6.12
CA GLN A 395 4.84 -14.64 -5.10
C GLN A 395 6.10 -13.83 -5.42
N VAL A 396 6.52 -13.77 -6.68
CA VAL A 396 7.65 -12.95 -7.15
C VAL A 396 7.36 -11.47 -6.92
N TYR A 397 6.20 -10.98 -7.35
CA TYR A 397 5.78 -9.59 -7.16
C TYR A 397 5.79 -9.17 -5.69
N MET A 398 5.16 -9.98 -4.82
CA MET A 398 5.10 -9.69 -3.39
C MET A 398 6.48 -9.76 -2.73
N SER A 399 7.34 -10.70 -3.14
CA SER A 399 8.71 -10.80 -2.61
C SER A 399 9.56 -9.59 -2.99
N LEU A 400 9.46 -9.12 -4.24
CA LEU A 400 10.13 -7.89 -4.69
C LEU A 400 9.62 -6.66 -3.91
N ALA A 401 8.32 -6.59 -3.61
CA ALA A 401 7.75 -5.47 -2.86
C ALA A 401 8.27 -5.38 -1.41
N LEU A 402 8.71 -6.49 -0.83
CA LEU A 402 9.30 -6.55 0.51
C LEU A 402 10.77 -6.08 0.56
N LEU A 403 11.47 -6.03 -0.58
CA LEU A 403 12.89 -5.65 -0.65
C LEU A 403 13.07 -4.15 -0.89
N GLU A 404 13.96 -3.49 -0.13
CA GLU A 404 14.33 -2.08 -0.36
C GLU A 404 14.81 -1.82 -1.78
N THR A 405 15.70 -2.68 -2.28
CA THR A 405 16.20 -2.68 -3.66
C THR A 405 15.77 -3.96 -4.37
N PRO A 406 15.27 -3.88 -5.61
CA PRO A 406 14.85 -5.07 -6.35
C PRO A 406 16.03 -6.01 -6.63
N ASP A 407 15.83 -7.30 -6.37
CA ASP A 407 16.81 -8.35 -6.63
C ASP A 407 16.11 -9.63 -7.10
N LEU A 408 16.01 -9.80 -8.42
CA LEU A 408 15.35 -10.94 -9.05
C LEU A 408 16.07 -12.26 -8.74
N PHE A 409 17.40 -12.24 -8.59
CA PHE A 409 18.16 -13.46 -8.31
C PHE A 409 17.90 -13.96 -6.89
N LEU A 410 17.91 -13.05 -5.92
CA LEU A 410 17.58 -13.35 -4.53
C LEU A 410 16.15 -13.86 -4.40
N VAL A 411 15.18 -13.21 -5.06
CA VAL A 411 13.77 -13.66 -5.05
C VAL A 411 13.61 -15.05 -5.65
N ARG A 412 14.29 -15.34 -6.78
CA ARG A 412 14.27 -16.66 -7.39
C ARG A 412 14.77 -17.75 -6.42
N GLN A 413 15.86 -17.48 -5.72
CA GLN A 413 16.41 -18.41 -4.72
C GLN A 413 15.47 -18.56 -3.50
N ALA A 414 14.92 -17.46 -3.00
CA ALA A 414 14.02 -17.45 -1.83
C ALA A 414 12.74 -18.26 -2.08
N LEU A 415 12.22 -18.22 -3.30
CA LEU A 415 11.02 -18.95 -3.72
C LEU A 415 11.32 -20.35 -4.29
N ASN A 416 12.60 -20.74 -4.38
CA ASN A 416 13.05 -22.00 -4.98
C ASN A 416 12.52 -22.23 -6.41
N LEU A 417 12.54 -21.18 -7.25
CA LEU A 417 12.09 -21.25 -8.64
C LEU A 417 13.23 -21.63 -9.59
N SER A 418 12.91 -22.46 -10.59
CA SER A 418 13.79 -22.71 -11.73
C SER A 418 13.98 -21.42 -12.57
N ALA A 419 15.01 -21.40 -13.43
CA ALA A 419 15.23 -20.27 -14.32
C ALA A 419 14.05 -20.04 -15.30
N SER A 420 13.43 -21.12 -15.75
CA SER A 420 12.27 -21.05 -16.66
C SER A 420 11.03 -20.49 -15.96
N GLU A 421 10.73 -20.95 -14.74
CA GLU A 421 9.59 -20.45 -13.97
C GLU A 421 9.77 -18.97 -13.61
N MET A 422 10.99 -18.56 -13.23
CA MET A 422 11.29 -17.15 -12.96
C MET A 422 11.14 -16.28 -14.20
N ALA A 423 11.66 -16.72 -15.35
CA ALA A 423 11.53 -15.98 -16.61
C ALA A 423 10.06 -15.78 -16.99
N GLN A 424 9.24 -16.84 -16.89
CA GLN A 424 7.81 -16.77 -17.16
C GLN A 424 7.08 -15.85 -16.18
N ALA A 425 7.42 -15.90 -14.89
CA ALA A 425 6.86 -15.01 -13.88
C ALA A 425 7.22 -13.54 -14.15
N VAL A 426 8.47 -13.23 -14.49
CA VAL A 426 8.93 -11.88 -14.81
C VAL A 426 8.26 -11.36 -16.08
N ASP A 427 8.17 -12.16 -17.13
CA ASP A 427 7.49 -11.80 -18.38
C ASP A 427 6.00 -11.49 -18.15
N THR A 428 5.35 -12.30 -17.32
CA THR A 428 3.96 -12.07 -16.89
C THR A 428 3.81 -10.75 -16.14
N LEU A 429 4.73 -10.43 -15.22
CA LEU A 429 4.68 -9.21 -14.42
C LEU A 429 5.01 -7.94 -15.22
N LEU A 430 5.98 -8.02 -16.14
CA LEU A 430 6.30 -6.96 -17.10
C LEU A 430 5.09 -6.68 -17.99
N SER A 431 4.51 -7.73 -18.57
CA SER A 431 3.31 -7.62 -19.40
C SER A 431 2.12 -7.03 -18.62
N ALA A 432 2.01 -7.36 -17.32
CA ALA A 432 0.99 -6.81 -16.44
C ALA A 432 1.28 -5.37 -15.96
N GLY A 433 2.45 -4.79 -16.29
CA GLY A 433 2.87 -3.46 -15.84
C GLY A 433 3.03 -3.35 -14.32
N LEU A 434 3.40 -4.45 -13.65
CA LEU A 434 3.56 -4.53 -12.20
C LEU A 434 5.01 -4.36 -11.76
N ILE A 435 5.96 -4.60 -12.66
CA ILE A 435 7.38 -4.34 -12.46
C ILE A 435 7.99 -3.70 -13.70
N ASP A 436 9.16 -3.06 -13.54
CA ASP A 436 10.03 -2.68 -14.66
C ASP A 436 11.08 -3.77 -14.96
N LEU A 437 11.95 -3.51 -15.95
CA LEU A 437 13.02 -4.43 -16.36
C LEU A 437 14.06 -4.70 -15.26
N SER A 438 14.18 -3.83 -14.25
CA SER A 438 15.06 -4.03 -13.09
C SER A 438 14.39 -4.89 -12.00
N GLY A 439 13.08 -5.11 -12.10
CA GLY A 439 12.26 -5.74 -11.07
C GLY A 439 11.73 -4.75 -10.03
N ALA A 440 11.86 -3.44 -10.26
CA ALA A 440 11.27 -2.44 -9.39
C ALA A 440 9.74 -2.55 -9.45
N VAL A 441 9.11 -2.56 -8.27
CA VAL A 441 7.67 -2.82 -8.15
C VAL A 441 6.88 -1.52 -8.28
N PHE A 442 5.96 -1.49 -9.25
CA PHE A 442 4.92 -0.48 -9.32
C PHE A 442 3.84 -0.79 -8.27
N GLY A 443 3.42 0.24 -7.53
CA GLY A 443 2.41 0.12 -6.48
C GLY A 443 2.94 -0.57 -5.22
N ARG A 444 4.23 -0.43 -4.92
CA ARG A 444 4.91 -1.10 -3.80
C ARG A 444 4.19 -0.93 -2.46
N GLU A 445 3.69 0.26 -2.15
CA GLU A 445 2.97 0.50 -0.89
C GLU A 445 1.64 -0.28 -0.84
N ALA A 446 0.88 -0.28 -1.94
CA ALA A 446 -0.34 -1.08 -2.06
C ALA A 446 -0.05 -2.58 -1.91
N ALA A 447 1.05 -3.06 -2.51
CA ALA A 447 1.50 -4.45 -2.36
C ALA A 447 1.88 -4.78 -0.92
N GLN A 448 2.61 -3.91 -0.22
CA GLN A 448 2.97 -4.11 1.18
C GLN A 448 1.75 -4.15 2.10
N ARG A 449 0.75 -3.29 1.88
CA ARG A 449 -0.51 -3.33 2.63
C ARG A 449 -1.29 -4.62 2.37
N TYR A 450 -1.37 -5.04 1.11
CA TYR A 450 -2.01 -6.30 0.71
C TYR A 450 -1.34 -7.53 1.37
N ILE A 451 0.00 -7.52 1.50
CA ILE A 451 0.76 -8.57 2.18
C ILE A 451 0.50 -8.55 3.69
N ALA A 452 0.47 -7.37 4.32
CA ALA A 452 0.26 -7.21 5.76
C ALA A 452 -1.11 -7.72 6.24
N GLU A 453 -2.14 -7.69 5.37
CA GLU A 453 -3.45 -8.29 5.64
C GLU A 453 -3.42 -9.84 5.66
N ARG A 454 -2.30 -10.46 5.24
CA ARG A 454 -2.12 -11.91 5.10
C ARG A 454 -0.86 -12.38 5.86
N PRO A 455 -0.92 -12.44 7.21
CA PRO A 455 0.28 -12.62 8.05
C PRO A 455 1.04 -13.92 7.78
N THR A 456 0.36 -15.03 7.47
CA THR A 456 1.02 -16.30 7.14
C THR A 456 1.83 -16.20 5.83
N LEU A 457 1.29 -15.48 4.85
CA LEU A 457 1.97 -15.24 3.58
C LEU A 457 3.16 -14.30 3.78
N GLU A 458 2.96 -13.19 4.50
CA GLU A 458 4.02 -12.25 4.85
C GLU A 458 5.18 -12.94 5.56
N ALA A 459 4.89 -13.75 6.58
CA ALA A 459 5.89 -14.46 7.35
C ALA A 459 6.71 -15.43 6.47
N ARG A 460 6.04 -16.19 5.59
CA ARG A 460 6.70 -17.15 4.69
C ARG A 460 7.62 -16.47 3.68
N LEU A 461 7.13 -15.42 3.00
CA LEU A 461 7.93 -14.68 2.03
C LEU A 461 9.11 -13.98 2.72
N SER A 462 8.86 -13.32 3.86
CA SER A 462 9.89 -12.63 4.63
C SER A 462 10.97 -13.59 5.13
N LEU A 463 10.61 -14.79 5.59
CA LEU A 463 11.58 -15.79 6.05
C LEU A 463 12.49 -16.27 4.92
N GLY A 464 11.91 -16.60 3.76
CA GLY A 464 12.67 -17.04 2.59
C GLY A 464 13.72 -16.00 2.16
N LEU A 465 13.33 -14.72 2.13
CA LEU A 465 14.23 -13.61 1.82
C LEU A 465 15.28 -13.39 2.92
N ALA A 466 14.87 -13.38 4.19
CA ALA A 466 15.76 -13.12 5.33
C ALA A 466 16.93 -14.12 5.41
N ARG A 467 16.70 -15.39 5.07
CA ARG A 467 17.72 -16.46 5.07
C ARG A 467 18.86 -16.23 4.07
N LEU A 468 18.62 -15.44 3.01
CA LEU A 468 19.57 -15.16 1.94
C LEU A 468 20.21 -13.76 2.02
N LEU A 469 19.59 -12.86 2.77
CA LEU A 469 20.08 -11.49 2.94
C LEU A 469 21.26 -11.41 3.91
N LYS A 470 22.04 -10.34 3.76
CA LYS A 470 23.07 -9.97 4.74
C LYS A 470 22.42 -9.57 6.08
N PRO A 471 23.09 -9.79 7.23
CA PRO A 471 22.53 -9.49 8.55
C PRO A 471 21.95 -8.07 8.70
N GLN A 472 22.57 -7.07 8.05
CA GLN A 472 22.12 -5.68 8.06
C GLN A 472 20.71 -5.49 7.49
N GLN A 473 20.35 -6.28 6.46
CA GLN A 473 19.09 -6.16 5.72
C GLN A 473 18.04 -7.18 6.18
N ALA A 474 18.47 -8.26 6.84
CA ALA A 474 17.60 -9.38 7.18
C ALA A 474 16.69 -9.11 8.40
N LEU A 475 17.10 -8.26 9.35
CA LEU A 475 16.38 -8.10 10.63
C LEU A 475 14.91 -7.68 10.49
N PRO A 476 14.54 -6.68 9.65
CA PRO A 476 13.13 -6.31 9.45
C PRO A 476 12.27 -7.48 8.94
N LEU A 477 12.82 -8.30 8.05
CA LEU A 477 12.11 -9.47 7.51
C LEU A 477 12.03 -10.61 8.53
N TYR A 478 13.07 -10.86 9.33
CA TYR A 478 12.98 -11.80 10.45
C TYR A 478 11.92 -11.39 11.48
N ARG A 479 11.73 -10.09 11.74
CA ARG A 479 10.66 -9.60 12.63
C ARG A 479 9.27 -9.90 12.07
N ARG A 480 9.07 -9.74 10.76
CA ARG A 480 7.82 -10.11 10.06
C ARG A 480 7.59 -11.62 10.05
N ALA A 481 8.67 -12.40 10.03
CA ALA A 481 8.64 -13.87 10.02
C ALA A 481 8.60 -14.53 11.41
N LYS A 482 8.41 -13.78 12.50
CA LYS A 482 8.55 -14.28 13.88
C LYS A 482 7.78 -15.58 14.16
N ALA A 483 6.60 -15.74 13.56
CA ALA A 483 5.73 -16.90 13.76
C ALA A 483 6.26 -18.20 13.11
N LEU A 484 7.21 -18.13 12.18
CA LEU A 484 7.74 -19.26 11.41
C LEU A 484 9.23 -19.52 11.66
N LEU A 485 9.83 -18.86 12.65
CA LEU A 485 11.25 -19.04 12.97
C LEU A 485 11.51 -20.44 13.55
N GLU A 486 12.56 -21.08 13.05
CA GLU A 486 13.05 -22.38 13.53
C GLU A 486 14.40 -22.24 14.24
N ASP A 487 14.82 -23.27 14.98
CA ASP A 487 16.12 -23.28 15.68
C ASP A 487 17.30 -23.07 14.71
N ALA A 488 17.17 -23.52 13.47
CA ALA A 488 18.17 -23.34 12.42
C ALA A 488 18.36 -21.86 12.01
N ASP A 489 17.38 -21.00 12.26
CA ASP A 489 17.43 -19.56 11.95
C ASP A 489 18.10 -18.74 13.06
N LEU A 490 18.18 -19.27 14.29
CA LEU A 490 18.67 -18.54 15.46
C LEU A 490 20.07 -17.92 15.28
N PRO A 491 21.09 -18.61 14.71
CA PRO A 491 22.41 -18.00 14.56
C PRO A 491 22.40 -16.78 13.63
N ARG A 492 21.64 -16.84 12.53
CA ARG A 492 21.50 -15.71 11.58
C ARG A 492 20.71 -14.56 12.20
N LEU A 493 19.65 -14.87 12.94
CA LEU A 493 18.86 -13.88 13.66
C LEU A 493 19.69 -13.16 14.73
N GLN A 494 20.48 -13.90 15.50
CA GLN A 494 21.41 -13.33 16.49
C GLN A 494 22.40 -12.39 15.82
N GLN A 495 23.03 -12.81 14.71
CA GLN A 495 23.96 -11.97 13.97
C GLN A 495 23.28 -10.71 13.40
N ALA A 496 22.04 -10.82 12.94
CA ALA A 496 21.26 -9.67 12.45
C ALA A 496 21.00 -8.65 13.56
N TYR A 497 20.61 -9.10 14.76
CA TYR A 497 20.46 -8.23 15.94
C TYR A 497 21.77 -7.57 16.38
N ILE A 498 22.88 -8.34 16.43
CA ILE A 498 24.20 -7.82 16.79
C ILE A 498 24.62 -6.72 15.83
N THR A 499 24.52 -6.98 14.53
CA THR A 499 24.94 -6.05 13.48
C THR A 499 24.07 -4.78 13.50
N TRP A 500 22.75 -4.94 13.64
CA TRP A 500 21.82 -3.83 13.74
C TRP A 500 22.09 -2.92 14.95
N ALA A 501 22.31 -3.52 16.12
CA ALA A 501 22.61 -2.77 17.33
C ALA A 501 23.96 -2.06 17.24
N GLN A 502 24.98 -2.69 16.65
CA GLN A 502 26.28 -2.06 16.40
C GLN A 502 26.13 -0.83 15.51
N GLU A 503 25.36 -0.93 14.42
CA GLU A 503 25.09 0.19 13.51
C GLU A 503 24.36 1.34 14.22
N LEU A 504 23.33 1.04 15.01
CA LEU A 504 22.62 2.03 15.82
C LEU A 504 23.57 2.76 16.78
N ILE A 505 24.46 2.02 17.47
CA ILE A 505 25.43 2.64 18.37
C ILE A 505 26.44 3.50 17.60
N CYS A 506 26.92 3.04 16.44
CA CYS A 506 27.82 3.80 15.59
C CYS A 506 27.20 5.13 15.15
N ARG A 507 25.90 5.13 14.82
CA ARG A 507 25.12 6.31 14.46
C ARG A 507 24.69 7.20 15.64
N GLY A 508 25.08 6.86 16.87
CA GLY A 508 24.79 7.68 18.04
C GLY A 508 23.44 7.38 18.72
N PHE A 509 22.85 6.20 18.50
CA PHE A 509 21.59 5.78 19.13
C PHE A 509 21.77 4.57 20.08
N PRO A 510 22.64 4.65 21.11
CA PRO A 510 22.94 3.53 21.99
C PRO A 510 21.73 3.08 22.83
N ARG A 511 20.87 4.01 23.27
CA ARG A 511 19.66 3.68 24.02
C ARG A 511 18.69 2.82 23.19
N ARG A 512 18.41 3.26 21.96
CA ARG A 512 17.55 2.52 21.02
C ARG A 512 18.12 1.13 20.73
N ALA A 513 19.44 1.02 20.57
CA ALA A 513 20.07 -0.28 20.42
C ALA A 513 19.81 -1.21 21.62
N ALA A 514 19.94 -0.70 22.85
CA ALA A 514 19.68 -1.48 24.06
C ALA A 514 18.21 -1.91 24.22
N GLU A 515 17.28 -1.05 23.80
CA GLU A 515 15.84 -1.31 23.81
C GLU A 515 15.48 -2.38 22.75
N GLU A 516 16.00 -2.27 21.53
CA GLU A 516 15.74 -3.22 20.45
C GLU A 516 16.36 -4.62 20.72
N LEU A 517 17.51 -4.68 21.42
CA LEU A 517 18.12 -5.94 21.82
C LEU A 517 17.34 -6.70 22.90
N LYS A 518 16.35 -6.09 23.54
CA LYS A 518 15.45 -6.79 24.48
C LYS A 518 14.63 -7.88 23.78
N GLU A 519 14.28 -7.66 22.51
CA GLU A 519 13.48 -8.58 21.69
C GLU A 519 14.33 -9.66 20.99
N ALA A 520 15.65 -9.63 21.19
CA ALA A 520 16.57 -10.56 20.56
C ALA A 520 16.58 -11.93 21.27
N PRO A 521 16.96 -13.02 20.55
CA PRO A 521 17.15 -14.31 21.19
C PRO A 521 18.19 -14.25 22.32
N ASN A 522 17.97 -15.02 23.38
CA ASN A 522 18.92 -15.12 24.49
C ASN A 522 20.28 -15.62 23.99
N HIS A 523 21.29 -14.76 24.08
CA HIS A 523 22.68 -15.10 23.75
C HIS A 523 23.63 -14.25 24.60
N PRO A 524 24.68 -14.81 25.23
CA PRO A 524 25.57 -14.07 26.12
C PRO A 524 26.18 -12.81 25.49
N GLU A 525 26.55 -12.89 24.20
CA GLU A 525 27.09 -11.75 23.45
C GLU A 525 26.06 -10.63 23.24
N ILE A 526 24.79 -10.99 22.99
CA ILE A 526 23.71 -10.01 22.85
C ILE A 526 23.42 -9.35 24.20
N THR A 527 23.39 -10.13 25.28
CA THR A 527 23.25 -9.60 26.64
C THR A 527 24.37 -8.63 26.98
N LEU A 528 25.62 -8.98 26.65
CA LEU A 528 26.77 -8.11 26.86
C LEU A 528 26.70 -6.84 25.99
N LEU A 529 26.35 -6.97 24.71
CA LEU A 529 26.18 -5.84 23.80
C LEU A 529 25.08 -4.89 24.28
N ARG A 530 23.98 -5.43 24.81
CA ARG A 530 22.90 -4.65 25.42
C ARG A 530 23.36 -3.90 26.66
N ALA A 531 24.13 -4.54 27.54
CA ALA A 531 24.72 -3.85 28.70
C ALA A 531 25.67 -2.72 28.27
N ARG A 532 26.52 -2.97 27.26
CA ARG A 532 27.41 -1.94 26.69
C ARG A 532 26.64 -0.80 26.01
N ALA A 533 25.50 -1.10 25.39
CA ALA A 533 24.63 -0.09 24.81
C ALA A 533 24.01 0.83 25.89
N PHE A 534 23.53 0.25 27.00
CA PHE A 534 23.08 1.03 28.15
C PHE A 534 24.20 1.86 28.80
N GLU A 535 25.40 1.28 28.94
CA GLU A 535 26.59 2.00 29.44
C GLU A 535 26.90 3.23 28.57
N ARG A 536 26.90 3.08 27.25
CA ARG A 536 27.11 4.18 26.30
C ARG A 536 26.01 5.24 26.39
N ALA A 537 24.76 4.83 26.61
CA ALA A 537 23.63 5.74 26.80
C ALA A 537 23.62 6.45 28.17
N GLY A 538 24.56 6.12 29.07
CA GLY A 538 24.61 6.67 30.43
C GLY A 538 23.61 6.05 31.40
N LEU A 539 22.96 4.95 31.03
CA LEU A 539 21.98 4.21 31.82
C LEU A 539 22.69 3.09 32.61
N TYR A 540 23.49 3.50 33.60
CA TYR A 540 24.44 2.59 34.26
C TYR A 540 23.77 1.55 35.16
N LYS A 541 22.62 1.88 35.76
CA LYS A 541 21.83 0.93 36.56
C LYS A 541 21.26 -0.18 35.69
N GLU A 542 20.66 0.18 34.56
CA GLU A 542 20.08 -0.74 33.61
C GLU A 542 21.16 -1.66 33.03
N ALA A 543 22.33 -1.10 32.71
CA ALA A 543 23.49 -1.88 32.32
C ALA A 543 23.89 -2.89 33.41
N LEU A 544 23.92 -2.48 34.69
CA LEU A 544 24.29 -3.34 35.80
C LEU A 544 23.22 -4.43 36.07
N GLU A 545 21.94 -4.11 35.94
CA GLU A 545 20.84 -5.07 36.04
C GLU A 545 20.91 -6.13 34.94
N VAL A 546 21.24 -5.74 33.70
CA VAL A 546 21.49 -6.70 32.61
C VAL A 546 22.67 -7.61 32.95
N MET A 547 23.73 -7.05 33.56
CA MET A 547 24.93 -7.79 33.97
C MET A 547 24.75 -8.65 35.23
N ARG A 548 23.64 -8.50 35.97
CA ARG A 548 23.41 -9.14 37.27
C ARG A 548 23.51 -10.66 37.21
N PHE A 549 22.99 -11.26 36.14
CA PHE A 549 22.94 -12.71 35.96
C PHE A 549 24.08 -13.25 35.08
N MET A 550 24.98 -12.38 34.61
CA MET A 550 26.14 -12.80 33.84
C MET A 550 27.27 -13.30 34.75
N PRO A 551 28.03 -14.33 34.35
CA PRO A 551 29.12 -14.87 35.15
C PRO A 551 30.23 -13.82 35.34
N ASP A 552 30.91 -13.85 36.49
CA ASP A 552 32.05 -12.97 36.79
C ASP A 552 33.33 -13.43 36.06
N THR A 553 33.33 -13.36 34.73
CA THR A 553 34.57 -13.46 33.95
C THR A 553 35.34 -12.14 34.05
N PRO A 554 36.68 -12.14 33.85
CA PRO A 554 37.46 -10.90 33.85
C PRO A 554 36.91 -9.82 32.90
N GLU A 555 36.37 -10.20 31.75
CA GLU A 555 35.77 -9.30 30.76
C GLU A 555 34.47 -8.65 31.28
N HIS A 556 33.61 -9.43 31.93
CA HIS A 556 32.40 -8.90 32.56
C HIS A 556 32.72 -8.04 33.78
N LEU A 557 33.75 -8.42 34.55
CA LEU A 557 34.23 -7.65 35.69
C LEU A 557 34.81 -6.31 35.26
N ALA A 558 35.48 -6.22 34.10
CA ALA A 558 35.98 -4.96 33.56
C ALA A 558 34.83 -3.98 33.24
N LEU A 559 33.74 -4.47 32.63
CA LEU A 559 32.54 -3.67 32.40
C LEU A 559 31.86 -3.29 33.74
N LYS A 560 31.67 -4.24 34.66
CA LYS A 560 31.11 -3.97 36.00
C LYS A 560 31.92 -2.93 36.76
N ALA A 561 33.26 -2.97 36.68
CA ALA A 561 34.13 -1.98 37.29
C ALA A 561 33.85 -0.56 36.76
N THR A 562 33.71 -0.44 35.44
CA THR A 562 33.34 0.83 34.79
C THR A 562 31.97 1.31 35.27
N LEU A 563 30.97 0.44 35.33
CA LEU A 563 29.63 0.76 35.79
C LEU A 563 29.60 1.21 37.26
N TYR A 564 30.27 0.47 38.15
CA TYR A 564 30.37 0.84 39.57
C TYR A 564 31.07 2.18 39.76
N HIS A 565 32.13 2.45 38.99
CA HIS A 565 32.82 3.74 39.04
C HIS A 565 31.88 4.88 38.64
N ARG A 566 31.11 4.71 37.56
CA ARG A 566 30.13 5.70 37.09
C ARG A 566 28.96 5.92 38.05
N LEU A 567 28.64 4.93 38.88
CA LEU A 567 27.62 5.00 39.91
C LEU A 567 28.15 5.53 41.26
N GLY A 568 29.40 6.00 41.34
CA GLY A 568 30.01 6.51 42.58
C GLY A 568 30.47 5.41 43.57
N ARG A 569 30.38 4.13 43.18
CA ARG A 569 30.71 2.97 44.04
C ARG A 569 32.20 2.60 43.89
N ALA A 570 33.07 3.48 44.38
CA ALA A 570 34.51 3.41 44.12
C ALA A 570 35.19 2.12 44.61
N ASP A 571 34.80 1.59 45.78
CA ASP A 571 35.43 0.39 46.35
C ASP A 571 35.09 -0.88 45.54
N GLU A 572 33.84 -1.01 45.11
CA GLU A 572 33.39 -2.12 44.27
C GLU A 572 33.97 -2.02 42.86
N ALA A 573 34.07 -0.80 42.34
CA ALA A 573 34.74 -0.54 41.07
C ALA A 573 36.20 -0.98 41.11
N GLN A 574 36.92 -0.61 42.18
CA GLN A 574 38.32 -0.99 42.37
C GLN A 574 38.47 -2.52 42.49
N ALA A 575 37.66 -3.17 43.33
CA ALA A 575 37.70 -4.63 43.51
C ALA A 575 37.43 -5.38 42.20
N CYS A 576 36.46 -4.93 41.40
CA CYS A 576 36.17 -5.52 40.09
C CYS A 576 37.32 -5.28 39.11
N ALA A 577 37.88 -4.07 39.06
CA ALA A 577 38.98 -3.73 38.16
C ALA A 577 40.24 -4.57 38.48
N GLU A 578 40.59 -4.71 39.76
CA GLU A 578 41.74 -5.51 40.19
C GLU A 578 41.58 -6.99 39.79
N ARG A 579 40.39 -7.57 39.95
CA ARG A 579 40.10 -8.95 39.49
C ARG A 579 40.15 -9.07 37.98
N ALA A 580 39.66 -8.07 37.25
CA ALA A 580 39.67 -8.04 35.79
C ALA A 580 41.09 -7.99 35.19
N LEU A 581 42.11 -7.57 35.97
CA LEU A 581 43.50 -7.61 35.54
C LEU A 581 44.03 -9.03 35.27
N SER A 582 43.36 -10.06 35.78
CA SER A 582 43.71 -11.46 35.48
C SER A 582 43.26 -11.92 34.09
N GLY A 583 42.46 -11.12 33.37
CA GLY A 583 41.81 -11.47 32.10
C GLY A 583 42.65 -11.34 30.84
N GLY A 584 41.97 -11.31 29.69
CA GLY A 584 42.59 -11.01 28.39
C GLY A 584 43.15 -9.58 28.31
N ILE A 585 43.77 -9.25 27.17
CA ILE A 585 44.36 -7.91 26.94
C ILE A 585 43.28 -6.83 27.03
N GLU A 586 42.08 -7.07 26.49
CA GLU A 586 40.96 -6.13 26.51
C GLU A 586 40.46 -5.85 27.94
N ALA A 587 40.17 -6.90 28.72
CA ALA A 587 39.74 -6.77 30.10
C ALA A 587 40.77 -6.00 30.95
N ARG A 588 42.07 -6.31 30.77
CA ARG A 588 43.17 -5.58 31.41
C ARG A 588 43.21 -4.11 31.02
N ALA A 589 43.00 -3.79 29.74
CA ALA A 589 43.02 -2.42 29.25
C ALA A 589 41.87 -1.59 29.82
N GLU A 590 40.65 -2.13 29.83
CA GLU A 590 39.48 -1.50 30.47
C GLU A 590 39.70 -1.32 31.97
N ALA A 591 40.19 -2.36 32.67
CA ALA A 591 40.47 -2.32 34.10
C ALA A 591 41.52 -1.25 34.47
N GLN A 592 42.62 -1.16 33.72
CA GLN A 592 43.64 -0.14 33.93
C GLN A 592 43.09 1.27 33.70
N ASN A 593 42.22 1.46 32.71
CA ASN A 593 41.58 2.75 32.50
C ASN A 593 40.67 3.12 33.69
N THR A 594 39.88 2.18 34.20
CA THR A 594 39.02 2.41 35.37
C THR A 594 39.81 2.68 36.64
N LEU A 595 40.90 1.94 36.89
CA LEU A 595 41.81 2.23 38.00
C LEU A 595 42.43 3.63 37.87
N GLY A 596 42.82 4.02 36.65
CA GLY A 596 43.32 5.37 36.39
C GLY A 596 42.31 6.46 36.76
N LEU A 597 41.03 6.27 36.41
CA LEU A 597 39.95 7.19 36.78
C LEU A 597 39.74 7.25 38.30
N ILE A 598 39.81 6.10 38.99
CA ILE A 598 39.69 6.02 40.45
C ILE A 598 40.86 6.76 41.14
N PHE A 599 42.10 6.53 40.70
CA PHE A 599 43.27 7.22 41.24
C PHE A 599 43.21 8.73 40.99
N HIS A 600 42.78 9.14 39.79
CA HIS A 600 42.59 10.55 39.45
C HIS A 600 41.56 11.22 40.37
N ALA A 601 40.42 10.57 40.62
CA ALA A 601 39.39 11.08 41.54
C ALA A 601 39.91 11.24 42.99
N ARG A 602 40.88 10.41 43.41
CA ARG A 602 41.54 10.49 44.72
C ARG A 602 42.71 11.50 44.77
N GLY A 603 43.05 12.14 43.64
CA GLY A 603 44.20 13.05 43.54
C GLY A 603 45.57 12.34 43.43
N ASP A 604 45.58 11.02 43.28
CA ASP A 604 46.81 10.24 43.07
C ASP A 604 47.21 10.26 41.59
N PHE A 605 47.70 11.42 41.15
CA PHE A 605 48.00 11.69 39.75
C PHE A 605 49.13 10.78 39.20
N GLN A 606 50.09 10.36 40.03
CA GLN A 606 51.18 9.50 39.59
C GLN A 606 50.67 8.09 39.24
N ASN A 607 49.87 7.47 40.11
CA ASN A 607 49.29 6.16 39.82
C ASN A 607 48.24 6.23 38.70
N ALA A 608 47.48 7.32 38.63
CA ALA A 608 46.56 7.56 37.51
C ALA A 608 47.29 7.60 36.15
N ALA A 609 48.37 8.37 36.06
CA ALA A 609 49.18 8.46 34.84
C ALA A 609 49.78 7.10 34.44
N SER A 610 50.26 6.33 35.42
CA SER A 610 50.79 4.98 35.19
C SER A 610 49.71 4.01 34.66
N ALA A 611 48.50 4.06 35.24
CA ALA A 611 47.39 3.23 34.83
C ALA A 611 46.88 3.59 33.41
N PHE A 612 46.70 4.88 33.10
CA PHE A 612 46.32 5.33 31.76
C PHE A 612 47.36 5.00 30.70
N ARG A 613 48.66 5.12 31.01
CA ARG A 613 49.75 4.71 30.10
C ARG A 613 49.69 3.22 29.80
N ARG A 614 49.44 2.39 30.82
CA ARG A 614 49.24 0.93 30.65
C ARG A 614 48.02 0.62 29.80
N ALA A 615 46.88 1.27 30.06
CA ALA A 615 45.68 1.12 29.25
C ALA A 615 45.94 1.48 27.78
N ALA A 616 46.58 2.63 27.51
CA ALA A 616 46.91 3.06 26.15
C ALA A 616 47.82 2.06 25.42
N ALA A 617 48.83 1.50 26.10
CA ALA A 617 49.72 0.50 25.52
C ALA A 617 48.98 -0.81 25.18
N LEU A 618 48.03 -1.24 26.02
CA LEU A 618 47.22 -2.42 25.77
C LEU A 618 46.23 -2.20 24.60
N TRP A 619 45.62 -1.02 24.52
CA TRP A 619 44.76 -0.67 23.38
C TRP A 619 45.53 -0.60 22.06
N LEU A 620 46.76 -0.10 22.09
CA LEU A 620 47.66 -0.14 20.93
C LEU A 620 47.94 -1.58 20.49
N ALA A 621 48.19 -2.48 21.42
CA ALA A 621 48.43 -3.90 21.11
C ALA A 621 47.19 -4.60 20.51
N LEU A 622 45.98 -4.11 20.81
CA LEU A 622 44.72 -4.59 20.21
C LEU A 622 44.36 -3.92 18.89
N GLY A 623 45.08 -2.85 18.50
CA GLY A 623 44.74 -2.02 17.35
C GLY A 623 43.48 -1.17 17.54
N ASP A 624 42.98 -1.00 18.78
CA ASP A 624 41.83 -0.13 19.08
C ASP A 624 42.30 1.31 19.32
N GLU A 625 42.45 2.05 18.23
CA GLU A 625 42.95 3.43 18.26
C GLU A 625 42.00 4.38 19.02
N ASN A 626 40.68 4.14 18.97
CA ASN A 626 39.70 4.99 19.65
C ASN A 626 39.86 4.91 21.17
N ARG A 627 39.93 3.69 21.72
CA ARG A 627 40.13 3.49 23.17
C ARG A 627 41.52 3.90 23.62
N ARG A 628 42.54 3.70 22.77
CA ARG A 628 43.90 4.20 23.00
C ARG A 628 43.92 5.71 23.17
N LEU A 629 43.34 6.46 22.21
CA LEU A 629 43.26 7.92 22.26
C LEU A 629 42.46 8.40 23.48
N GLY A 630 41.39 7.69 23.86
CA GLY A 630 40.67 7.97 25.11
C GLY A 630 41.57 7.86 26.36
N ALA A 631 42.38 6.82 26.46
CA ALA A 631 43.34 6.66 27.56
C ALA A 631 44.47 7.71 27.52
N LEU A 632 44.97 8.08 26.33
CA LEU A 632 45.97 9.15 26.17
C LEU A 632 45.41 10.53 26.53
N ASN A 633 44.15 10.80 26.21
CA ASN A 633 43.47 12.02 26.62
C ASN A 633 43.30 12.08 28.15
N ASN A 634 42.93 10.97 28.80
CA ASN A 634 42.90 10.91 30.26
C ASN A 634 44.30 11.12 30.87
N LEU A 635 45.34 10.56 30.25
CA LEU A 635 46.73 10.80 30.65
C LEU A 635 47.11 12.28 30.51
N ALA A 636 46.69 12.95 29.43
CA ALA A 636 46.93 14.38 29.21
C ALA A 636 46.30 15.25 30.30
N VAL A 637 45.04 14.96 30.69
CA VAL A 637 44.38 15.62 31.83
C VAL A 637 45.25 15.48 33.08
N VAL A 638 45.68 14.26 33.42
CA VAL A 638 46.47 14.01 34.63
C VAL A 638 47.84 14.70 34.58
N ARG A 639 48.54 14.67 33.44
CA ARG A 639 49.84 15.36 33.26
C ARG A 639 49.70 16.87 33.46
N SER A 640 48.64 17.47 32.92
CA SER A 640 48.33 18.88 33.16
C SER A 640 48.07 19.16 34.65
N ARG A 641 47.35 18.29 35.37
CA ARG A 641 47.14 18.40 36.82
C ARG A 641 48.44 18.25 37.63
N MET A 642 49.44 17.57 37.08
CA MET A 642 50.79 17.49 37.64
C MET A 642 51.65 18.74 37.35
N GLY A 643 51.13 19.73 36.62
CA GLY A 643 51.80 21.00 36.34
C GLY A 643 52.58 21.03 35.02
N GLU A 644 52.42 20.02 34.15
CA GLU A 644 52.97 20.07 32.80
C GLU A 644 52.20 21.09 31.92
N ASP A 645 52.90 21.65 30.92
CA ASP A 645 52.32 22.64 30.01
C ASP A 645 51.15 22.05 29.21
N VAL A 646 49.98 22.68 29.32
CA VAL A 646 48.72 22.15 28.80
C VAL A 646 48.70 22.15 27.28
N GLU A 647 49.22 23.20 26.67
CA GLU A 647 49.25 23.31 25.22
C GLU A 647 50.18 22.25 24.62
N GLN A 648 51.35 22.03 25.23
CA GLN A 648 52.27 20.98 24.82
C GLN A 648 51.67 19.59 24.97
N VAL A 649 51.12 19.27 26.15
CA VAL A 649 50.57 17.94 26.44
C VAL A 649 49.41 17.59 25.52
N TYR A 650 48.49 18.54 25.28
CA TYR A 650 47.37 18.30 24.39
C TYR A 650 47.79 18.27 22.92
N ARG A 651 48.78 19.07 22.50
CA ARG A 651 49.36 19.00 21.15
C ARG A 651 49.89 17.60 20.84
N GLU A 652 50.60 16.97 21.78
CA GLU A 652 51.09 15.59 21.62
C GLU A 652 49.93 14.60 21.33
N VAL A 653 48.82 14.72 22.07
CA VAL A 653 47.66 13.82 21.87
C VAL A 653 46.90 14.16 20.58
N PHE A 654 46.82 15.44 20.19
CA PHE A 654 46.22 15.85 18.91
C PHE A 654 46.97 15.30 17.70
N GLU A 655 48.30 15.33 17.72
CA GLU A 655 49.11 14.77 16.64
C GLU A 655 48.87 13.27 16.44
N ILE A 656 48.67 12.54 17.55
CA ILE A 656 48.31 11.11 17.49
C ILE A 656 46.87 10.93 17.00
N ALA A 657 45.96 11.85 17.36
CA ALA A 657 44.55 11.81 16.97
C ALA A 657 44.24 12.41 15.59
N LYS A 658 45.24 12.83 14.80
CA LYS A 658 45.06 13.62 13.57
C LYS A 658 44.10 12.99 12.55
N ASP A 659 44.07 11.66 12.48
CA ASP A 659 43.25 10.90 11.53
C ASP A 659 41.93 10.41 12.16
N ASN A 660 41.56 10.92 13.35
CA ASN A 660 40.41 10.45 14.12
C ASN A 660 39.53 11.60 14.65
N PRO A 661 38.75 12.26 13.78
CA PRO A 661 37.98 13.46 14.12
C PRO A 661 36.98 13.24 15.26
N ARG A 662 36.40 12.03 15.37
CA ARG A 662 35.44 11.70 16.43
C ARG A 662 36.06 11.84 17.84
N VAL A 663 37.32 11.46 18.01
CA VAL A 663 38.01 11.55 19.31
C VAL A 663 38.60 12.95 19.52
N GLN A 664 38.96 13.68 18.45
CA GLN A 664 39.42 15.06 18.54
C GLN A 664 38.44 15.97 19.26
N ALA A 665 37.14 15.85 19.00
CA ALA A 665 36.12 16.63 19.72
C ALA A 665 36.20 16.44 21.25
N GLN A 666 36.40 15.20 21.71
CA GLN A 666 36.54 14.91 23.15
C GLN A 666 37.85 15.45 23.74
N ILE A 667 38.93 15.44 22.97
CA ILE A 667 40.22 16.02 23.37
C ILE A 667 40.09 17.55 23.49
N LEU A 668 39.46 18.21 22.52
CA LEU A 668 39.18 19.66 22.52
C LEU A 668 38.32 20.08 23.71
N ILE A 669 37.29 19.29 24.05
CA ILE A 669 36.47 19.55 25.26
C ILE A 669 37.33 19.48 26.53
N ASN A 670 38.23 18.50 26.64
CA ASN A 670 39.07 18.39 27.84
C ASN A 670 40.13 19.49 27.89
N LEU A 671 40.67 19.91 26.74
CA LEU A 671 41.55 21.08 26.63
C LEU A 671 40.82 22.34 27.09
N GLY A 672 39.59 22.56 26.61
CA GLY A 672 38.76 23.70 27.01
C GLY A 672 38.51 23.73 28.52
N LYS A 673 38.20 22.58 29.13
CA LYS A 673 38.04 22.47 30.60
C LYS A 673 39.30 22.82 31.37
N GLU A 674 40.46 22.49 30.79
CA GLU A 674 41.74 22.76 31.42
C GLU A 674 42.12 24.25 31.31
N PHE A 675 41.80 24.91 30.20
CA PHE A 675 41.87 26.38 30.09
C PHE A 675 40.88 27.09 31.03
N GLU A 676 39.64 26.60 31.12
CA GLU A 676 38.62 27.13 32.05
C GLU A 676 39.11 27.08 33.50
N ARG A 677 39.73 25.97 33.92
CA ARG A 677 40.36 25.84 35.26
C ARG A 677 41.45 26.88 35.49
N GLN A 678 42.21 27.22 34.46
CA GLN A 678 43.23 28.26 34.48
C GLN A 678 42.65 29.68 34.32
N LYS A 679 41.32 29.82 34.24
CA LYS A 679 40.59 31.07 33.98
C LYS A 679 40.93 31.70 32.61
N ARG A 680 41.39 30.89 31.66
CA ARG A 680 41.69 31.25 30.27
C ARG A 680 40.43 31.06 29.42
N PHE A 681 39.42 31.90 29.65
CA PHE A 681 38.06 31.69 29.11
C PHE A 681 37.95 31.85 27.59
N VAL A 682 38.80 32.69 26.99
CA VAL A 682 38.83 32.86 25.52
C VAL A 682 39.30 31.59 24.85
N GLU A 683 40.43 31.03 25.31
CA GLU A 683 40.97 29.78 24.76
C GLU A 683 40.07 28.57 25.07
N ALA A 684 39.37 28.58 26.21
CA ALA A 684 38.36 27.59 26.53
C ALA A 684 37.19 27.63 25.52
N LEU A 685 36.68 28.83 25.23
CA LEU A 685 35.60 29.04 24.27
C LEU A 685 36.00 28.61 22.85
N GLU A 686 37.19 28.99 22.40
CA GLU A 686 37.75 28.56 21.10
C GLU A 686 37.83 27.04 20.99
N SER A 687 38.34 26.39 22.06
CA SER A 687 38.46 24.93 22.13
C SER A 687 37.09 24.24 22.07
N TYR A 688 36.10 24.74 22.83
CA TYR A 688 34.75 24.16 22.82
C TYR A 688 34.03 24.40 21.48
N GLN A 689 34.18 25.57 20.85
CA GLN A 689 33.60 25.85 19.54
C GLN A 689 34.23 25.00 18.43
N GLN A 690 35.52 24.74 18.51
CA GLN A 690 36.18 23.79 17.61
C GLN A 690 35.66 22.37 17.87
N ALA A 691 35.46 21.98 19.13
CA ALA A 691 34.89 20.67 19.47
C ALA A 691 33.47 20.49 18.92
N GLU A 692 32.63 21.52 19.03
CA GLU A 692 31.26 21.52 18.48
C GLU A 692 31.29 21.29 16.97
N ARG A 693 32.12 22.03 16.23
CA ARG A 693 32.24 21.89 14.77
C ARG A 693 32.68 20.49 14.36
N VAL A 694 33.77 19.99 14.94
CA VAL A 694 34.29 18.64 14.65
C VAL A 694 33.27 17.55 15.02
N ALA A 695 32.53 17.73 16.11
CA ALA A 695 31.49 16.80 16.52
C ALA A 695 30.30 16.78 15.53
N GLN A 696 29.89 17.94 15.02
CA GLN A 696 28.83 18.04 14.01
C GLN A 696 29.26 17.41 12.67
N GLU A 697 30.45 17.73 12.18
CA GLU A 697 31.01 17.17 10.94
C GLU A 697 31.15 15.65 11.00
N SER A 698 31.46 15.10 12.18
CA SER A 698 31.57 13.66 12.41
C SER A 698 30.27 12.96 12.83
N GLY A 699 29.14 13.68 12.92
CA GLY A 699 27.85 13.14 13.37
C GLY A 699 27.80 12.71 14.84
N ASN A 700 28.74 13.17 15.68
CA ASN A 700 28.82 12.83 17.10
C ASN A 700 27.98 13.80 17.95
N LEU A 701 26.65 13.65 17.87
CA LEU A 701 25.69 14.55 18.53
C LEU A 701 25.90 14.69 20.05
N ARG A 702 26.34 13.62 20.73
CA ARG A 702 26.71 13.66 22.15
C ARG A 702 27.78 14.71 22.45
N GLN A 703 28.88 14.68 21.70
CA GLN A 703 30.01 15.59 21.94
C GLN A 703 29.65 17.02 21.53
N ALA A 704 28.82 17.19 20.51
CA ALA A 704 28.27 18.50 20.16
C ALA A 704 27.44 19.08 21.30
N ALA A 705 26.52 18.30 21.88
CA ALA A 705 25.70 18.70 23.02
C ALA A 705 26.56 19.07 24.25
N LEU A 706 27.60 18.27 24.55
CA LEU A 706 28.50 18.55 25.67
C LEU A 706 29.35 19.81 25.45
N ALA A 707 29.85 20.04 24.23
CA ALA A 707 30.56 21.26 23.88
C ALA A 707 29.65 22.48 24.03
N GLN A 708 28.42 22.43 23.51
CA GLN A 708 27.41 23.48 23.66
C GLN A 708 27.12 23.79 25.13
N ASN A 709 26.95 22.76 25.97
CA ASN A 709 26.78 22.96 27.40
C ASN A 709 27.96 23.71 28.01
N ASN A 710 29.20 23.32 27.71
CA ASN A 710 30.38 23.98 28.30
C ASN A 710 30.59 25.39 27.76
N ILE A 711 30.22 25.67 26.50
CA ILE A 711 30.15 27.04 25.98
C ILE A 711 29.16 27.86 26.80
N GLY A 712 27.98 27.29 27.09
CA GLY A 712 26.99 27.90 27.98
C GLY A 712 27.56 28.20 29.37
N VAL A 713 28.33 27.27 29.94
CA VAL A 713 29.04 27.46 31.23
C VAL A 713 30.03 28.62 31.17
N VAL A 714 30.84 28.72 30.11
CA VAL A 714 31.78 29.84 29.96
C VAL A 714 31.03 31.16 29.92
N PHE A 715 29.98 31.28 29.10
CA PHE A 715 29.15 32.49 29.05
C PHE A 715 28.46 32.79 30.39
N HIS A 716 28.03 31.76 31.11
CA HIS A 716 27.43 31.91 32.44
C HIS A 716 28.46 32.50 33.43
N ILE A 717 29.69 31.98 33.45
CA ILE A 717 30.78 32.48 34.31
C ILE A 717 31.21 33.91 33.91
N THR A 718 31.21 34.24 32.62
CA THR A 718 31.51 35.60 32.12
C THR A 718 30.32 36.56 32.20
N LYS A 719 29.18 36.10 32.74
CA LYS A 719 27.93 36.87 32.93
C LYS A 719 27.22 37.31 31.65
N GLU A 720 27.43 36.59 30.56
CA GLU A 720 26.72 36.75 29.29
C GLU A 720 25.46 35.85 29.26
N VAL A 721 24.44 36.25 30.03
CA VAL A 721 23.26 35.43 30.34
C VAL A 721 22.48 34.97 29.11
N ASP A 722 22.25 35.87 28.14
CA ASP A 722 21.48 35.54 26.93
C ASP A 722 22.20 34.48 26.07
N SER A 723 23.52 34.63 25.92
CA SER A 723 24.35 33.65 25.23
C SER A 723 24.36 32.30 25.94
N ALA A 724 24.53 32.30 27.27
CA ALA A 724 24.50 31.08 28.09
C ALA A 724 23.18 30.31 27.90
N ARG A 725 22.05 31.01 27.99
CA ARG A 725 20.71 30.45 27.79
C ARG A 725 20.54 29.80 26.42
N ILE A 726 20.95 30.48 25.35
CA ILE A 726 20.88 29.95 23.98
C ILE A 726 21.66 28.63 23.89
N TYR A 727 22.88 28.58 24.42
CA TYR A 727 23.73 27.40 24.33
C TYR A 727 23.23 26.24 25.20
N TYR A 728 22.66 26.50 26.38
CA TYR A 728 22.02 25.44 27.18
C TYR A 728 20.81 24.84 26.46
N HIS A 729 19.95 25.65 25.84
CA HIS A 729 18.83 25.12 25.06
C HIS A 729 19.28 24.25 23.87
N ARG A 730 20.33 24.70 23.15
CA ARG A 730 20.93 23.89 22.06
C ARG A 730 21.46 22.56 22.59
N ALA A 731 22.16 22.57 23.73
CA ALA A 731 22.66 21.36 24.37
C ALA A 731 21.52 20.41 24.79
N ILE A 732 20.43 20.93 25.36
CA ILE A 732 19.25 20.15 25.76
C ILE A 732 18.60 19.49 24.54
N GLN A 733 18.40 20.24 23.45
CA GLN A 733 17.81 19.71 22.23
C GLN A 733 18.68 18.58 21.65
N ALA A 734 19.97 18.85 21.44
CA ALA A 734 20.90 17.86 20.91
C ALA A 734 21.02 16.62 21.81
N ALA A 735 21.01 16.80 23.14
CA ALA A 735 21.03 15.68 24.09
C ALA A 735 19.74 14.84 24.04
N ARG A 736 18.57 15.45 23.86
CA ARG A 736 17.29 14.73 23.68
C ARG A 736 17.28 13.94 22.36
N GLU A 737 17.73 14.55 21.27
CA GLU A 737 17.84 13.89 19.96
C GLU A 737 18.83 12.70 19.99
N ALA A 738 19.97 12.86 20.68
CA ALA A 738 20.96 11.81 20.85
C ALA A 738 20.56 10.75 21.91
N GLY A 739 19.55 11.02 22.74
CA GLY A 739 19.20 10.18 23.88
C GLY A 739 20.26 10.15 24.99
N GLU A 740 21.05 11.22 25.16
CA GLU A 740 22.17 11.33 26.08
C GLU A 740 21.75 11.93 27.43
N VAL A 741 21.35 11.05 28.35
CA VAL A 741 20.67 11.41 29.60
C VAL A 741 21.55 12.23 30.55
N ASN A 742 22.86 11.95 30.58
CA ASN A 742 23.80 12.68 31.45
C ASN A 742 24.03 14.11 30.97
N VAL A 743 24.20 14.32 29.66
CA VAL A 743 24.40 15.67 29.10
C VAL A 743 23.12 16.49 29.26
N LEU A 744 21.97 15.85 29.07
CA LEU A 744 20.66 16.45 29.31
C LEU A 744 20.53 16.93 30.76
N ALA A 745 20.83 16.08 31.74
CA ALA A 745 20.77 16.45 33.16
C ALA A 745 21.68 17.63 33.50
N MET A 746 22.93 17.63 33.00
CA MET A 746 23.87 18.72 33.21
C MET A 746 23.36 20.04 32.62
N ALA A 747 22.89 20.02 31.37
CA ALA A 747 22.41 21.23 30.70
C ALA A 747 21.12 21.78 31.35
N LEU A 748 20.21 20.91 31.78
CA LEU A 748 19.04 21.31 32.56
C LEU A 748 19.43 21.93 33.91
N GLY A 749 20.36 21.30 34.65
CA GLY A 749 20.83 21.84 35.93
C GLY A 749 21.47 23.23 35.77
N ASN A 750 22.32 23.40 34.75
CA ASN A 750 22.97 24.67 34.47
C ASN A 750 21.97 25.76 34.02
N LEU A 751 20.96 25.40 33.23
CA LEU A 751 19.89 26.32 32.84
C LEU A 751 19.03 26.70 34.06
N ALA A 752 18.70 25.73 34.91
CA ALA A 752 17.93 25.95 36.12
C ALA A 752 18.68 26.87 37.10
N GLU A 753 20.01 26.75 37.19
CA GLU A 753 20.84 27.67 37.96
C GLU A 753 20.83 29.08 37.37
N LEU A 754 20.97 29.20 36.05
CA LEU A 754 20.96 30.49 35.34
C LEU A 754 19.63 31.25 35.52
N ASP A 755 18.51 30.51 35.50
CA ASP A 755 17.16 31.06 35.48
C ASP A 755 16.51 31.16 36.86
N GLY A 756 17.04 30.43 37.83
CA GLY A 756 16.39 30.23 39.13
C GLY A 756 15.11 29.39 39.05
N ASP A 757 14.98 28.53 38.03
CA ASP A 757 13.76 27.74 37.80
C ASP A 757 13.79 26.42 38.59
N VAL A 758 13.00 26.36 39.66
CA VAL A 758 12.88 25.21 40.55
C VAL A 758 12.33 23.96 39.84
N GLU A 759 11.45 24.12 38.86
CA GLU A 759 10.88 22.96 38.15
C GLU A 759 11.92 22.33 37.21
N VAL A 760 12.77 23.15 36.57
CA VAL A 760 13.88 22.65 35.75
C VAL A 760 14.93 21.96 36.63
N TRP A 761 15.20 22.46 37.84
CA TRP A 761 16.04 21.75 38.83
C TRP A 761 15.49 20.36 39.16
N LYS A 762 14.17 20.25 39.41
CA LYS A 762 13.51 18.96 39.68
C LYS A 762 13.60 18.02 38.48
N GLU A 763 13.43 18.53 37.25
CA GLU A 763 13.64 17.75 36.02
C GLU A 763 15.08 17.21 35.96
N ALA A 764 16.09 18.06 36.16
CA ALA A 764 17.50 17.67 36.15
C ALA A 764 17.83 16.59 37.20
N ILE A 765 17.26 16.71 38.41
CA ILE A 765 17.41 15.72 39.48
C ILE A 765 16.74 14.40 39.07
N ALA A 766 15.49 14.43 38.61
CA ALA A 766 14.75 13.25 38.21
C ALA A 766 15.44 12.51 37.06
N VAL A 767 15.92 13.24 36.05
CA VAL A 767 16.70 12.69 34.92
C VAL A 767 17.97 12.00 35.44
N SER A 768 18.69 12.62 36.37
CA SER A 768 19.91 12.05 36.97
C SER A 768 19.63 10.81 37.82
N GLU A 769 18.60 10.83 38.66
CA GLU A 769 18.21 9.70 39.51
C GLU A 769 17.76 8.49 38.69
N ASN A 770 16.96 8.74 37.66
CA ASN A 770 16.49 7.71 36.73
C ASN A 770 17.67 7.06 36.00
N ALA A 771 18.64 7.85 35.53
CA ALA A 771 19.88 7.33 34.93
C ALA A 771 20.82 6.64 35.95
N GLY A 772 20.56 6.81 37.25
CA GLY A 772 21.38 6.30 38.34
C GLY A 772 22.64 7.09 38.62
N ASN A 773 22.74 8.31 38.09
CA ASN A 773 23.83 9.23 38.37
C ASN A 773 23.54 9.99 39.68
N TYR A 774 23.64 9.27 40.80
CA TYR A 774 23.27 9.79 42.13
C TYR A 774 24.18 10.93 42.59
N ASP A 775 25.46 10.92 42.21
CA ASP A 775 26.38 12.01 42.54
C ASP A 775 25.95 13.30 41.86
N LEU A 776 25.60 13.26 40.57
CA LEU A 776 25.06 14.42 39.84
C LEU A 776 23.69 14.85 40.39
N ALA A 777 22.82 13.89 40.70
CA ALA A 777 21.53 14.19 41.32
C ALA A 777 21.70 14.88 42.68
N GLN A 778 22.67 14.44 43.49
CA GLN A 778 22.97 15.01 44.79
C GLN A 778 23.55 16.42 44.65
N GLN A 779 24.49 16.63 43.71
CA GLN A 779 24.99 17.96 43.38
C GLN A 779 23.86 18.91 43.02
N HIS A 780 22.91 18.46 42.18
CA HIS A 780 21.76 19.28 41.81
C HIS A 780 20.82 19.56 42.99
N LYS A 781 20.60 18.59 43.89
CA LYS A 781 19.84 18.79 45.13
C LYS A 781 20.50 19.82 46.05
N ASP A 782 21.82 19.76 46.17
CA ASP A 782 22.59 20.66 47.03
C ASP A 782 22.58 22.09 46.47
N LEU A 783 22.71 22.25 45.15
CA LEU A 783 22.60 23.54 44.47
C LEU A 783 21.18 24.13 44.60
N LEU A 784 20.14 23.31 44.39
CA LEU A 784 18.75 23.73 44.61
C LEU A 784 18.53 24.17 46.06
N ARG A 785 19.03 23.41 47.05
CA ARG A 785 18.92 23.79 48.47
C ARG A 785 19.60 25.14 48.73
N ALA A 786 20.82 25.31 48.25
CA ALA A 786 21.57 26.56 48.43
C ALA A 786 20.92 27.75 47.71
N PHE A 787 20.19 27.52 46.61
CA PHE A 787 19.39 28.55 45.94
C PHE A 787 18.15 28.92 46.75
N MET A 788 17.41 27.92 47.26
CA MET A 788 16.22 28.14 48.10
C MET A 788 16.57 28.88 49.40
N GLU A 789 17.71 28.56 50.02
CA GLU A 789 18.23 29.26 51.22
C GLU A 789 18.64 30.71 50.95
N ARG A 790 19.01 31.06 49.71
CA ARG A 790 19.36 32.42 49.29
C ARG A 790 18.16 33.25 48.83
N SER A 791 17.05 32.60 48.49
CA SER A 791 15.87 33.21 47.85
C SER A 791 14.66 33.31 48.78
N GLY A 792 14.70 32.67 49.96
CA GLY A 792 13.75 32.84 51.06
C GLY A 792 14.29 33.79 52.11
#